data_AF-A0A7L3RZT4-F1
#
_entry.id   AF-A0A7L3RZT4-F1
#
_cell.length_a   1.000
_cell.length_b   1.000
_cell.length_c   1.000
_cell.angle_alpha   90.00
_cell.angle_beta   90.00
_cell.angle_gamma   90.00
#
_symmetry.space_group_name_H-M   'P 1'
#
loop_
_entity.id
_entity.type
_entity.pdbx_description
1 polymer ?
#
loop_
_entity_poly.entity_id
_entity_poly.type
_entity_poly.pdbx_seq_one_letter_code
_entity_poly.pdbx_strand_id
1 'polypeptide(L)'
;PPSLAMASDPADGHLTLKRCLGVLRDARNDSEQFAALLLVTKAVKAGELDAKTRRQIFDAIGFTFPNRLLTSRQPPAGCPEHTFRALGLTLLACFCTDPELAAHSQILNKIPTFNDILVSPCNPDSTSMIDDVYQCLSAVMATTRGPRELVTKGTVSALCQAYLNGSYGSDHALTLLLGLLAIAEARCWQRDAPHLLAVLSKLSSDFLKTEDMTKFELCEVLPHFIPQSPPLTQDSQGCKCLHRLYKGLANILGSKLSQSQRDPALKLAACLMQACGSEWIPAGSAGSKFLALLVNLACVEVRLTLEEPDPLEVEGKKEVVTACYILIEMGIQECLREEKPLLEEMQKVQLMRIMEEAFGAVIFYLRQVKQEELQDPFIFASVRILGAWMAEETSSLKQEICELLPFLVHYAKKLFKEGSPATSLPQPELLSTKDSGLPQDALRFLLPGFCHLTAEDRPRDILISEGAPALLCEYFLHQWEVLTSQPRSPTPLTSTEMSLQTACGIFLNLVVTAPDLIRREKTFSSLMELLLKSLPLLLPQKDHLVLAANIATLGLMMARILANSAVLQETQSAKDFFGAALRFLSQAHTAQADPGSEGLAAAVSPAYASAWADVRELWFLGMQALAGCVPLFPCLPQAVLQARWLESLSEFLTRVAPASVDFELIAAFQGVLVELARASQPCRDAILSHHGGEWANLYGMAALEQCLSEQ
;
A
#
# COMPACT_ATOMS: atom_id res chain seq x y z
N PRO A 1 -72.89 30.69 -6.93
CA PRO A 1 -71.96 31.79 -6.56
C PRO A 1 -70.76 31.24 -5.76
N PRO A 2 -69.61 30.97 -6.40
CA PRO A 2 -68.43 30.57 -5.67
C PRO A 2 -67.74 31.80 -5.10
N SER A 3 -67.33 31.68 -3.83
CA SER A 3 -66.52 32.63 -3.08
C SER A 3 -65.12 32.75 -3.68
N LEU A 4 -64.72 33.97 -4.04
CA LEU A 4 -63.36 34.31 -4.46
C LEU A 4 -62.35 33.98 -3.35
N ALA A 5 -61.50 32.99 -3.59
CA ALA A 5 -60.18 32.93 -2.99
C ALA A 5 -59.29 33.91 -3.75
N MET A 6 -58.87 35.01 -3.10
CA MET A 6 -57.83 35.90 -3.63
C MET A 6 -56.51 35.13 -3.65
N ALA A 7 -56.04 34.77 -4.83
CA ALA A 7 -54.65 34.43 -5.06
C ALA A 7 -53.83 35.73 -4.95
N SER A 8 -52.91 35.79 -3.99
CA SER A 8 -51.93 36.87 -3.87
C SER A 8 -50.95 36.83 -5.04
N ASP A 9 -50.80 37.96 -5.73
CA ASP A 9 -49.90 38.14 -6.88
C ASP A 9 -48.42 37.97 -6.45
N PRO A 10 -47.60 37.15 -7.13
CA PRO A 10 -46.20 36.90 -6.73
C PRO A 10 -45.31 38.16 -6.76
N ALA A 11 -45.72 39.20 -7.48
CA ALA A 11 -45.03 40.50 -7.52
C ALA A 11 -45.17 41.30 -6.21
N ASP A 12 -46.27 41.12 -5.47
CA ASP A 12 -46.56 41.87 -4.23
C ASP A 12 -45.81 41.30 -3.01
N GLY A 13 -45.57 39.98 -3.02
CA GLY A 13 -44.74 39.30 -2.02
C GLY A 13 -43.27 39.74 -2.05
N HIS A 14 -42.71 39.97 -3.25
CA HIS A 14 -41.32 40.38 -3.43
C HIS A 14 -41.07 41.85 -3.01
N LEU A 15 -42.07 42.72 -3.18
CA LEU A 15 -42.04 44.11 -2.69
C LEU A 15 -42.16 44.18 -1.17
N THR A 16 -43.03 43.35 -0.60
CA THR A 16 -43.23 43.24 0.84
C THR A 16 -41.96 42.73 1.53
N LEU A 17 -41.33 41.70 0.99
CA LEU A 17 -40.05 41.20 1.50
C LEU A 17 -38.94 42.25 1.43
N LYS A 18 -38.82 42.99 0.33
CA LYS A 18 -37.80 44.04 0.18
C LYS A 18 -37.97 45.16 1.21
N ARG A 19 -39.21 45.51 1.58
CA ARG A 19 -39.52 46.44 2.67
C ARG A 19 -39.15 45.85 4.04
N CYS A 20 -39.49 44.59 4.30
CA CYS A 20 -39.11 43.91 5.55
C CYS A 20 -37.59 43.81 5.72
N LEU A 21 -36.85 43.54 4.65
CA LEU A 21 -35.38 43.53 4.65
C LEU A 21 -34.78 44.92 4.90
N GLY A 22 -35.43 45.98 4.42
CA GLY A 22 -35.06 47.37 4.75
C GLY A 22 -35.22 47.64 6.25
N VAL A 23 -36.38 47.31 6.81
CA VAL A 23 -36.64 47.44 8.26
C VAL A 23 -35.64 46.63 9.10
N LEU A 24 -35.27 45.44 8.64
CA LEU A 24 -34.29 44.58 9.31
C LEU A 24 -32.88 45.17 9.31
N ARG A 25 -32.47 45.84 8.23
CA ARG A 25 -31.17 46.54 8.13
C ARG A 25 -31.13 47.84 8.95
N ASP A 26 -32.26 48.52 9.05
CA ASP A 26 -32.36 49.82 9.74
C ASP A 26 -32.60 49.69 11.26
N ALA A 27 -32.82 48.46 11.75
CA ALA A 27 -33.07 48.16 13.17
C ALA A 27 -31.87 48.56 14.05
N ARG A 28 -32.13 49.32 15.12
CA ARG A 28 -31.09 49.95 15.97
C ARG A 28 -30.78 49.16 17.24
N ASN A 29 -31.66 48.24 17.63
CA ASN A 29 -31.51 47.41 18.82
C ASN A 29 -32.05 45.99 18.57
N ASP A 30 -31.70 45.05 19.46
CA ASP A 30 -32.06 43.63 19.31
C ASP A 30 -33.58 43.39 19.31
N SER A 31 -34.36 44.24 19.99
CA SER A 31 -35.84 44.17 19.99
C SER A 31 -36.44 44.54 18.63
N GLU A 32 -35.92 45.60 17.99
CA GLU A 32 -36.28 45.99 16.63
C GLU A 32 -35.85 44.93 15.61
N GLN A 33 -34.64 44.35 15.76
CA GLN A 33 -34.18 43.26 14.90
C GLN A 33 -35.06 42.03 15.02
N PHE A 34 -35.46 41.65 16.24
CA PHE A 34 -36.36 40.51 16.46
C PHE A 34 -37.77 40.75 15.88
N ALA A 35 -38.33 41.94 16.08
CA ALA A 35 -39.62 42.32 15.49
C ALA A 35 -39.57 42.30 13.95
N ALA A 36 -38.49 42.81 13.35
CA ALA A 36 -38.27 42.79 11.92
C ALA A 36 -38.11 41.35 11.38
N LEU A 37 -37.42 40.48 12.13
CA LEU A 37 -37.27 39.07 11.78
C LEU A 37 -38.62 38.33 11.78
N LEU A 38 -39.50 38.61 12.75
CA LEU A 38 -40.86 38.07 12.81
C LEU A 38 -41.74 38.55 11.64
N LEU A 39 -41.52 39.78 11.15
CA LEU A 39 -42.19 40.26 9.94
C LEU A 39 -41.71 39.51 8.70
N VAL A 40 -40.40 39.23 8.60
CA VAL A 40 -39.83 38.43 7.50
C VAL A 40 -40.39 37.00 7.50
N THR A 41 -40.46 36.34 8.65
CA THR A 41 -41.01 34.96 8.75
C THR A 41 -42.53 34.88 8.55
N LYS A 42 -43.26 35.98 8.76
CA LYS A 42 -44.68 36.09 8.36
C LYS A 42 -44.87 36.39 6.88
N ALA A 43 -43.97 37.17 6.29
CA ALA A 43 -44.04 37.56 4.88
C ALA A 43 -43.63 36.42 3.93
N VAL A 44 -42.81 35.47 4.38
CA VAL A 44 -42.33 34.37 3.54
C VAL A 44 -42.35 33.03 4.29
N LYS A 45 -42.90 32.00 3.64
CA LYS A 45 -42.87 30.63 4.16
C LYS A 45 -41.52 29.97 3.88
N ALA A 46 -40.98 29.27 4.86
CA ALA A 46 -39.64 28.65 4.79
C ALA A 46 -39.44 27.71 3.58
N GLY A 47 -40.49 27.02 3.12
CA GLY A 47 -40.43 26.10 1.98
C GLY A 47 -40.53 26.75 0.59
N GLU A 48 -40.81 28.05 0.50
CA GLU A 48 -41.03 28.79 -0.77
C GLU A 48 -39.85 29.71 -1.13
N LEU A 49 -38.78 29.70 -0.33
CA LEU A 49 -37.60 30.57 -0.51
C LEU A 49 -36.61 29.99 -1.53
N ASP A 50 -36.20 30.79 -2.51
CA ASP A 50 -35.05 30.47 -3.37
C ASP A 50 -33.72 30.79 -2.65
N ALA A 51 -32.61 30.23 -3.16
CA ALA A 51 -31.29 30.41 -2.54
C ALA A 51 -30.84 31.88 -2.48
N LYS A 52 -31.22 32.67 -3.51
CA LYS A 52 -30.88 34.09 -3.60
C LYS A 52 -31.58 34.91 -2.53
N THR A 53 -32.85 34.63 -2.27
CA THR A 53 -33.63 35.32 -1.24
C THR A 53 -33.17 34.94 0.16
N ARG A 54 -32.84 33.67 0.41
CA ARG A 54 -32.20 33.25 1.67
C ARG A 54 -30.91 34.02 1.93
N ARG A 55 -30.05 34.15 0.92
CA ARG A 55 -28.80 34.90 1.04
C ARG A 55 -29.03 36.39 1.34
N GLN A 56 -30.02 37.02 0.71
CA GLN A 56 -30.38 38.41 1.00
C GLN A 56 -30.89 38.61 2.44
N ILE A 57 -31.63 37.64 2.98
CA ILE A 57 -32.06 37.64 4.38
C ILE A 57 -30.84 37.51 5.30
N PHE A 58 -29.92 36.60 4.99
CA PHE A 58 -28.68 36.43 5.77
C PHE A 58 -27.80 37.67 5.76
N ASP A 59 -27.64 38.32 4.60
CA ASP A 59 -26.89 39.58 4.47
C ASP A 59 -27.55 40.73 5.25
N ALA A 60 -28.86 40.72 5.41
CA ALA A 60 -29.60 41.73 6.19
C ALA A 60 -29.51 41.51 7.71
N ILE A 61 -29.46 40.25 8.17
CA ILE A 61 -29.32 39.93 9.61
C ILE A 61 -27.87 40.09 10.07
N GLY A 62 -26.93 39.55 9.28
CA GLY A 62 -25.52 39.45 9.65
C GLY A 62 -25.24 38.47 10.81
N PHE A 63 -23.96 38.19 11.07
CA PHE A 63 -23.56 37.27 12.15
C PHE A 63 -23.61 37.88 13.56
N THR A 64 -23.62 39.21 13.67
CA THR A 64 -23.57 39.91 14.96
C THR A 64 -24.78 39.62 15.84
N PHE A 65 -25.98 39.59 15.25
CA PHE A 65 -27.22 39.38 15.99
C PHE A 65 -27.36 37.94 16.54
N PRO A 66 -27.23 36.88 15.72
CA PRO A 66 -27.19 35.50 16.22
C PRO A 66 -26.08 35.26 17.26
N ASN A 67 -24.91 35.87 17.08
CA ASN A 67 -23.82 35.75 18.04
C ASN A 67 -24.17 36.35 19.41
N ARG A 68 -24.84 37.53 19.45
CA ARG A 68 -25.30 38.13 20.70
C ARG A 68 -26.34 37.24 21.38
N LEU A 69 -27.31 36.72 20.62
CA LEU A 69 -28.35 35.80 21.10
C LEU A 69 -27.75 34.55 21.76
N LEU A 70 -26.74 33.94 21.12
CA LEU A 70 -26.04 32.77 21.67
C LEU A 70 -25.32 33.02 23.00
N THR A 71 -24.84 34.26 23.20
CA THR A 71 -24.09 34.65 24.41
C THR A 71 -24.94 35.31 25.48
N SER A 72 -26.21 35.58 25.21
CA SER A 72 -27.10 36.30 26.13
C SER A 72 -27.34 35.46 27.39
N ARG A 73 -27.06 36.06 28.56
CA ARG A 73 -27.26 35.46 29.89
C ARG A 73 -28.39 36.11 30.68
N GLN A 74 -29.10 37.08 30.09
CA GLN A 74 -30.14 37.86 30.77
C GLN A 74 -31.45 37.78 29.98
N PRO A 75 -32.27 36.74 30.15
CA PRO A 75 -33.61 36.72 29.58
C PRO A 75 -34.53 37.72 30.31
N PRO A 76 -35.54 38.30 29.62
CA PRO A 76 -36.62 39.04 30.28
C PRO A 76 -37.33 38.18 31.32
N ALA A 77 -37.89 38.82 32.36
CA ALA A 77 -38.61 38.13 33.42
C ALA A 77 -39.74 37.26 32.86
N GLY A 78 -39.67 35.95 33.12
CA GLY A 78 -40.65 34.95 32.64
C GLY A 78 -40.24 34.16 31.38
N CYS A 79 -39.09 34.47 30.75
CA CYS A 79 -38.55 33.67 29.65
C CYS A 79 -37.47 32.68 30.15
N PRO A 80 -37.51 31.41 29.72
CA PRO A 80 -36.43 30.46 29.99
C PRO A 80 -35.07 30.94 29.45
N GLU A 81 -33.99 30.66 30.18
CA GLU A 81 -32.62 31.07 29.80
C GLU A 81 -32.19 30.53 28.42
N HIS A 82 -32.73 29.40 27.98
CA HIS A 82 -32.36 28.74 26.73
C HIS A 82 -33.04 29.31 25.49
N THR A 83 -34.10 30.12 25.61
CA THR A 83 -34.93 30.54 24.46
C THR A 83 -34.16 31.44 23.48
N PHE A 84 -33.37 32.40 23.96
CA PHE A 84 -32.54 33.24 23.08
C PHE A 84 -31.40 32.45 22.44
N ARG A 85 -30.82 31.51 23.18
CA ARG A 85 -29.77 30.62 22.67
C ARG A 85 -30.33 29.72 21.57
N ALA A 86 -31.51 29.14 21.77
CA ALA A 86 -32.21 28.33 20.77
C ALA A 86 -32.47 29.13 19.50
N LEU A 87 -33.05 30.33 19.62
CA LEU A 87 -33.28 31.21 18.47
C LEU A 87 -31.98 31.57 17.72
N GLY A 88 -30.92 31.90 18.47
CA GLY A 88 -29.61 32.19 17.90
C GLY A 88 -29.05 30.99 17.11
N LEU A 89 -29.26 29.78 17.61
CA LEU A 89 -28.90 28.54 16.92
C LEU A 89 -29.73 28.28 15.67
N THR A 90 -31.05 28.41 15.75
CA THR A 90 -31.95 28.22 14.60
C THR A 90 -31.58 29.17 13.45
N LEU A 91 -31.21 30.41 13.77
CA LEU A 91 -30.71 31.37 12.79
C LEU A 91 -29.41 30.88 12.14
N LEU A 92 -28.44 30.39 12.91
CA LEU A 92 -27.19 29.86 12.35
C LEU A 92 -27.41 28.56 11.56
N ALA A 93 -28.31 27.68 12.00
CA ALA A 93 -28.69 26.47 11.26
C ALA A 93 -29.31 26.82 9.91
N CYS A 94 -30.17 27.85 9.88
CA CYS A 94 -30.67 28.43 8.64
C CYS A 94 -29.52 28.96 7.77
N PHE A 95 -28.55 29.69 8.32
CA PHE A 95 -27.42 30.23 7.56
C PHE A 95 -26.58 29.11 6.95
N CYS A 96 -26.39 28.01 7.68
CA CYS A 96 -25.69 26.81 7.23
C CYS A 96 -26.37 26.07 6.06
N THR A 97 -27.60 26.40 5.69
CA THR A 97 -28.21 25.89 4.44
C THR A 97 -27.54 26.45 3.18
N ASP A 98 -26.75 27.52 3.31
CA ASP A 98 -25.88 28.06 2.28
C ASP A 98 -24.43 27.55 2.49
N PRO A 99 -23.86 26.80 1.53
CA PRO A 99 -22.52 26.22 1.68
C PRO A 99 -21.39 27.24 1.90
N GLU A 100 -21.50 28.45 1.36
CA GLU A 100 -20.48 29.49 1.57
C GLU A 100 -20.54 30.04 3.00
N LEU A 101 -21.75 30.19 3.55
CA LEU A 101 -21.93 30.64 4.93
C LEU A 101 -21.54 29.55 5.93
N ALA A 102 -21.82 28.27 5.62
CA ALA A 102 -21.36 27.15 6.44
C ALA A 102 -19.81 27.12 6.56
N ALA A 103 -19.11 27.48 5.48
CA ALA A 103 -17.65 27.60 5.46
C ALA A 103 -17.12 28.92 6.08
N HIS A 104 -18.00 29.86 6.44
CA HIS A 104 -17.62 31.18 6.91
C HIS A 104 -16.97 31.13 8.30
N SER A 105 -15.94 31.94 8.53
CA SER A 105 -15.18 31.97 9.79
C SER A 105 -16.04 32.17 11.04
N GLN A 106 -17.14 32.92 10.93
CA GLN A 106 -18.09 33.15 12.02
C GLN A 106 -18.82 31.86 12.43
N ILE A 107 -19.16 30.96 11.51
CA ILE A 107 -19.72 29.64 11.83
C ILE A 107 -18.63 28.74 12.40
N LEU A 108 -17.48 28.67 11.73
CA LEU A 108 -16.37 27.81 12.16
C LEU A 108 -15.89 28.15 13.57
N ASN A 109 -15.95 29.42 13.99
CA ASN A 109 -15.60 29.85 15.34
C ASN A 109 -16.62 29.44 16.42
N LYS A 110 -17.81 28.98 16.03
CA LYS A 110 -18.86 28.50 16.94
C LYS A 110 -18.90 26.99 17.11
N ILE A 111 -18.07 26.24 16.37
CA ILE A 111 -17.91 24.79 16.53
C ILE A 111 -17.73 24.37 18.00
N PRO A 112 -16.86 25.02 18.82
CA PRO A 112 -16.75 24.65 20.23
C PRO A 112 -18.06 24.83 21.01
N THR A 113 -18.81 25.90 20.73
CA THR A 113 -20.13 26.14 21.36
C THR A 113 -21.16 25.11 20.93
N PHE A 114 -21.09 24.61 19.69
CA PHE A 114 -21.93 23.51 19.20
C PHE A 114 -21.59 22.21 19.93
N ASN A 115 -20.29 21.90 20.06
CA ASN A 115 -19.80 20.74 20.79
C ASN A 115 -20.26 20.75 22.26
N ASP A 116 -20.19 21.90 22.94
CA ASP A 116 -20.64 22.06 24.33
C ASP A 116 -22.15 21.75 24.49
N ILE A 117 -22.97 22.08 23.48
CA ILE A 117 -24.41 21.80 23.52
C ILE A 117 -24.67 20.29 23.40
N LEU A 118 -23.93 19.59 22.54
CA LEU A 118 -24.07 18.13 22.38
C LEU A 118 -23.67 17.35 23.63
N VAL A 119 -22.68 17.82 24.38
CA VAL A 119 -22.18 17.14 25.59
C VAL A 119 -23.02 17.49 26.83
N SER A 120 -23.75 18.60 26.79
CA SER A 120 -24.58 19.05 27.92
C SER A 120 -25.74 18.08 28.20
N PRO A 121 -26.15 17.89 29.48
CA PRO A 121 -27.30 17.06 29.82
C PRO A 121 -28.56 17.50 29.09
N CYS A 122 -29.20 16.57 28.38
CA CYS A 122 -30.36 16.85 27.54
C CYS A 122 -31.60 17.12 28.42
N ASN A 123 -32.14 18.34 28.35
CA ASN A 123 -33.48 18.66 28.85
C ASN A 123 -34.50 18.47 27.71
N PRO A 124 -35.75 18.04 27.98
CA PRO A 124 -36.77 17.86 26.93
C PRO A 124 -37.04 19.12 26.11
N ASP A 125 -36.82 20.31 26.67
CA ASP A 125 -36.98 21.60 25.99
C ASP A 125 -35.80 21.97 25.06
N SER A 126 -34.72 21.19 25.06
CA SER A 126 -33.48 21.46 24.31
C SER A 126 -33.29 20.64 23.03
N THR A 127 -34.24 19.78 22.67
CA THR A 127 -34.18 18.90 21.49
C THR A 127 -34.02 19.68 20.17
N SER A 128 -34.81 20.75 19.99
CA SER A 128 -34.70 21.64 18.83
C SER A 128 -33.31 22.25 18.65
N MET A 129 -32.65 22.60 19.77
CA MET A 129 -31.29 23.13 19.72
C MET A 129 -30.28 22.08 19.27
N ILE A 130 -30.48 20.82 19.66
CA ILE A 130 -29.62 19.71 19.27
C ILE A 130 -29.75 19.43 17.77
N ASP A 131 -30.98 19.45 17.23
CA ASP A 131 -31.22 19.32 15.80
C ASP A 131 -30.54 20.44 15.00
N ASP A 132 -30.68 21.69 15.47
CA ASP A 132 -30.01 22.86 14.87
C ASP A 132 -28.48 22.72 14.91
N VAL A 133 -27.90 22.16 15.99
CA VAL A 133 -26.46 21.85 16.06
C VAL A 133 -26.08 20.81 15.02
N TYR A 134 -26.79 19.69 14.94
CA TYR A 134 -26.46 18.64 13.98
C TYR A 134 -26.57 19.14 12.53
N GLN A 135 -27.56 19.99 12.23
CA GLN A 135 -27.66 20.65 10.94
C GLN A 135 -26.44 21.53 10.65
N CYS A 136 -26.01 22.36 11.62
CA CYS A 136 -24.80 23.18 11.46
C CYS A 136 -23.55 22.33 11.22
N LEU A 137 -23.33 21.28 12.03
CA LEU A 137 -22.15 20.43 11.92
C LEU A 137 -22.14 19.64 10.61
N SER A 138 -23.30 19.14 10.16
CA SER A 138 -23.46 18.44 8.88
C SER A 138 -23.16 19.38 7.70
N ALA A 139 -23.66 20.61 7.74
CA ALA A 139 -23.38 21.61 6.72
C ALA A 139 -21.89 21.99 6.69
N VAL A 140 -21.25 22.16 7.85
CA VAL A 140 -19.80 22.40 7.93
C VAL A 140 -19.04 21.21 7.35
N MET A 141 -19.40 19.98 7.71
CA MET A 141 -18.75 18.75 7.22
C MET A 141 -18.79 18.65 5.69
N ALA A 142 -19.87 19.12 5.05
CA ALA A 142 -20.02 19.14 3.59
C ALA A 142 -19.10 20.17 2.87
N THR A 143 -18.37 21.02 3.60
CA THR A 143 -17.46 22.02 3.00
C THR A 143 -16.02 21.49 2.86
N THR A 144 -15.23 22.07 1.94
CA THR A 144 -13.85 21.63 1.67
C THR A 144 -12.88 21.78 2.86
N ARG A 145 -13.11 22.75 3.75
CA ARG A 145 -12.28 23.01 4.94
C ARG A 145 -12.92 22.50 6.24
N GLY A 146 -14.22 22.24 6.24
CA GLY A 146 -14.99 21.93 7.44
C GLY A 146 -14.51 20.71 8.22
N PRO A 147 -14.31 19.53 7.59
CA PRO A 147 -13.83 18.33 8.30
C PRO A 147 -12.55 18.59 9.10
N ARG A 148 -11.59 19.35 8.54
CA ARG A 148 -10.36 19.74 9.24
C ARG A 148 -10.66 20.61 10.46
N GLU A 149 -11.54 21.60 10.32
CA GLU A 149 -11.91 22.50 11.42
C GLU A 149 -12.67 21.77 12.52
N LEU A 150 -13.60 20.87 12.17
CA LEU A 150 -14.35 20.03 13.12
C LEU A 150 -13.41 19.17 13.97
N VAL A 151 -12.47 18.46 13.34
CA VAL A 151 -11.47 17.64 14.03
C VAL A 151 -10.56 18.51 14.92
N THR A 152 -10.09 19.65 14.40
CA THR A 152 -9.19 20.55 15.16
C THR A 152 -9.88 21.13 16.40
N LYS A 153 -11.17 21.41 16.31
CA LYS A 153 -11.97 22.05 17.36
C LYS A 153 -12.70 21.07 18.29
N GLY A 154 -12.31 19.79 18.28
CA GLY A 154 -12.77 18.80 19.26
C GLY A 154 -14.18 18.25 19.01
N THR A 155 -14.68 18.31 17.77
CA THR A 155 -16.00 17.76 17.46
C THR A 155 -16.04 16.23 17.57
N VAL A 156 -14.94 15.53 17.26
CA VAL A 156 -14.88 14.06 17.35
C VAL A 156 -15.19 13.58 18.77
N SER A 157 -14.50 14.10 19.79
CA SER A 157 -14.76 13.72 21.19
C SER A 157 -16.18 14.07 21.64
N ALA A 158 -16.71 15.22 21.25
CA ALA A 158 -18.09 15.61 21.56
C ALA A 158 -19.13 14.64 20.96
N LEU A 159 -18.96 14.25 19.69
CA LEU A 159 -19.84 13.28 19.03
C LEU A 159 -19.71 11.88 19.67
N CYS A 160 -18.49 11.44 20.00
CA CYS A 160 -18.28 10.19 20.72
C CYS A 160 -19.02 10.18 22.05
N GLN A 161 -18.94 11.26 22.83
CA GLN A 161 -19.64 11.37 24.11
C GLN A 161 -21.17 11.38 23.92
N ALA A 162 -21.68 12.16 22.96
CA ALA A 162 -23.12 12.20 22.65
C ALA A 162 -23.68 10.81 22.28
N TYR A 163 -22.93 10.04 21.48
CA TYR A 163 -23.27 8.67 21.10
C TYR A 163 -23.17 7.69 22.29
N LEU A 164 -22.11 7.76 23.09
CA LEU A 164 -21.90 6.88 24.24
C LEU A 164 -22.98 7.08 25.30
N ASN A 165 -23.35 8.33 25.56
CA ASN A 165 -24.38 8.71 26.53
C ASN A 165 -25.81 8.29 26.10
N GLY A 166 -26.01 7.92 24.83
CA GLY A 166 -27.35 7.57 24.32
C GLY A 166 -28.33 8.75 24.38
N SER A 167 -27.81 9.97 24.24
CA SER A 167 -28.60 11.20 24.26
C SER A 167 -29.45 11.36 22.99
N TYR A 168 -30.41 12.28 23.00
CA TYR A 168 -31.22 12.60 21.82
C TYR A 168 -30.33 12.94 20.61
N GLY A 169 -30.61 12.30 19.47
CA GLY A 169 -29.80 12.44 18.26
C GLY A 169 -28.50 11.63 18.24
N SER A 170 -28.38 10.58 19.05
CA SER A 170 -27.24 9.64 19.01
C SER A 170 -26.93 9.12 17.60
N ASP A 171 -27.95 8.88 16.79
CA ASP A 171 -27.79 8.36 15.42
C ASP A 171 -27.19 9.42 14.48
N HIS A 172 -27.51 10.69 14.71
CA HIS A 172 -26.88 11.81 14.01
C HIS A 172 -25.41 11.95 14.42
N ALA A 173 -25.09 11.76 15.71
CA ALA A 173 -23.71 11.73 16.17
C ALA A 173 -22.90 10.62 15.49
N LEU A 174 -23.47 9.41 15.41
CA LEU A 174 -22.84 8.28 14.72
C LEU A 174 -22.64 8.58 13.23
N THR A 175 -23.66 9.11 12.55
CA THR A 175 -23.59 9.46 11.13
C THR A 175 -22.48 10.49 10.84
N LEU A 176 -22.36 11.52 11.68
CA LEU A 176 -21.28 12.51 11.54
C LEU A 176 -19.90 11.93 11.85
N LEU A 177 -19.80 11.03 12.83
CA LEU A 177 -18.55 10.31 13.11
C LEU A 177 -18.11 9.48 11.89
N LEU A 178 -19.03 8.74 11.27
CA LEU A 178 -18.76 7.97 10.06
C LEU A 178 -18.24 8.88 8.93
N GLY A 179 -18.89 10.03 8.70
CA GLY A 179 -18.44 11.01 7.70
C GLY A 179 -17.05 11.59 8.01
N LEU A 180 -16.77 11.91 9.28
CA LEU A 180 -15.46 12.41 9.68
C LEU A 180 -14.36 11.36 9.56
N LEU A 181 -14.65 10.11 9.90
CA LEU A 181 -13.70 9.00 9.75
C LEU A 181 -13.42 8.71 8.28
N ALA A 182 -14.44 8.71 7.41
CA ALA A 182 -14.27 8.54 5.97
C ALA A 182 -13.38 9.63 5.32
N ILE A 183 -13.40 10.86 5.84
CA ILE A 183 -12.66 12.00 5.26
C ILE A 183 -11.30 12.24 5.95
N ALA A 184 -11.21 12.00 7.26
CA ALA A 184 -10.10 12.46 8.09
C ALA A 184 -9.64 11.43 9.13
N GLU A 185 -9.81 10.13 8.86
CA GLU A 185 -9.47 8.99 9.73
C GLU A 185 -8.21 9.21 10.58
N ALA A 186 -7.04 9.35 9.93
CA ALA A 186 -5.75 9.44 10.61
C ALA A 186 -5.70 10.60 11.62
N ARG A 187 -6.30 11.75 11.31
CA ARG A 187 -6.34 12.90 12.21
C ARG A 187 -7.32 12.69 13.37
N CYS A 188 -8.43 12.03 13.12
CA CYS A 188 -9.40 11.66 14.16
C CYS A 188 -8.73 10.73 15.19
N TRP A 189 -8.08 9.67 14.74
CA TRP A 189 -7.37 8.74 15.62
C TRP A 189 -6.18 9.37 16.33
N GLN A 190 -5.40 10.21 15.65
CA GLN A 190 -4.27 10.91 16.28
C GLN A 190 -4.69 11.79 17.46
N ARG A 191 -5.88 12.44 17.39
CA ARG A 191 -6.33 13.39 18.41
C ARG A 191 -7.22 12.78 19.48
N ASP A 192 -8.11 11.87 19.08
CA ASP A 192 -9.24 11.44 19.89
C ASP A 192 -9.33 9.90 20.04
N ALA A 193 -8.21 9.18 19.85
CA ALA A 193 -8.13 7.71 19.98
C ALA A 193 -8.87 7.13 21.20
N PRO A 194 -8.74 7.67 22.45
CA PRO A 194 -9.45 7.11 23.60
C PRO A 194 -10.98 7.16 23.46
N HIS A 195 -11.52 8.23 22.88
CA HIS A 195 -12.96 8.39 22.67
C HIS A 195 -13.46 7.48 21.55
N LEU A 196 -12.71 7.37 20.45
CA LEU A 196 -13.03 6.47 19.34
C LEU A 196 -12.97 5.00 19.76
N LEU A 197 -11.99 4.62 20.59
CA LEU A 197 -11.86 3.28 21.14
C LEU A 197 -13.00 2.94 22.11
N ALA A 198 -13.52 3.92 22.85
CA ALA A 198 -14.72 3.75 23.66
C ALA A 198 -15.96 3.48 22.81
N VAL A 199 -16.13 4.20 21.69
CA VAL A 199 -17.20 3.94 20.71
C VAL A 199 -17.05 2.56 20.08
N LEU A 200 -15.85 2.17 19.63
CA LEU A 200 -15.57 0.83 19.11
C LEU A 200 -15.86 -0.26 20.15
N SER A 201 -15.58 -0.02 21.43
CA SER A 201 -15.92 -0.97 22.50
C SER A 201 -17.43 -1.14 22.69
N LYS A 202 -18.22 -0.07 22.54
CA LYS A 202 -19.69 -0.14 22.56
C LYS A 202 -20.20 -0.89 21.33
N LEU A 203 -19.79 -0.49 20.13
CA LEU A 203 -20.19 -1.11 18.86
C LEU A 203 -19.83 -2.60 18.81
N SER A 204 -18.62 -2.99 19.22
CA SER A 204 -18.20 -4.41 19.26
C SER A 204 -18.95 -5.22 20.32
N SER A 205 -19.37 -4.61 21.43
CA SER A 205 -20.26 -5.24 22.42
C SER A 205 -21.64 -5.47 21.84
N ASP A 206 -22.21 -4.47 21.18
CA ASP A 206 -23.55 -4.54 20.59
C ASP A 206 -23.56 -5.57 19.47
N PHE A 207 -22.54 -5.57 18.60
CA PHE A 207 -22.34 -6.57 17.55
C PHE A 207 -22.31 -8.01 18.06
N LEU A 208 -21.71 -8.25 19.23
CA LEU A 208 -21.67 -9.58 19.83
C LEU A 208 -23.03 -9.99 20.44
N LYS A 209 -23.79 -9.04 20.97
CA LYS A 209 -25.03 -9.29 21.72
C LYS A 209 -26.27 -9.37 20.84
N THR A 210 -26.30 -8.64 19.73
CA THR A 210 -27.49 -8.58 18.90
C THR A 210 -27.65 -9.84 18.04
N GLU A 211 -28.89 -10.30 17.92
CA GLU A 211 -29.27 -11.51 17.17
C GLU A 211 -30.23 -11.22 16.00
N ASP A 212 -30.62 -9.96 15.80
CA ASP A 212 -31.51 -9.53 14.71
C ASP A 212 -30.75 -8.92 13.52
N MET A 213 -31.48 -8.30 12.59
CA MET A 213 -30.90 -7.70 11.37
C MET A 213 -29.90 -6.57 11.65
N THR A 214 -29.99 -5.88 12.79
CA THR A 214 -29.06 -4.80 13.15
C THR A 214 -27.63 -5.31 13.32
N LYS A 215 -27.44 -6.61 13.57
CA LYS A 215 -26.12 -7.24 13.61
C LYS A 215 -25.38 -7.11 12.27
N PHE A 216 -26.10 -7.18 11.15
CA PHE A 216 -25.52 -7.03 9.81
C PHE A 216 -25.32 -5.56 9.45
N GLU A 217 -26.19 -4.66 9.93
CA GLU A 217 -25.98 -3.20 9.82
C GLU A 217 -24.71 -2.77 10.55
N LEU A 218 -24.42 -3.37 11.72
CA LEU A 218 -23.18 -3.13 12.44
C LEU A 218 -21.93 -3.57 11.66
N CYS A 219 -22.02 -4.58 10.78
CA CYS A 219 -20.91 -4.94 9.90
C CYS A 219 -20.54 -3.83 8.91
N GLU A 220 -21.48 -2.96 8.54
CA GLU A 220 -21.22 -1.80 7.67
C GLU A 220 -20.66 -0.60 8.46
N VAL A 221 -21.05 -0.47 9.74
CA VAL A 221 -20.60 0.61 10.61
C VAL A 221 -19.18 0.37 11.13
N LEU A 222 -18.89 -0.83 11.61
CA LEU A 222 -17.65 -1.17 12.30
C LEU A 222 -16.34 -0.90 11.51
N PRO A 223 -16.25 -1.13 10.19
CA PRO A 223 -15.05 -0.88 9.39
C PRO A 223 -14.53 0.56 9.52
N HIS A 224 -15.41 1.54 9.65
CA HIS A 224 -15.05 2.95 9.79
C HIS A 224 -14.33 3.28 11.11
N PHE A 225 -14.48 2.41 12.12
CA PHE A 225 -13.87 2.55 13.44
C PHE A 225 -12.64 1.65 13.63
N ILE A 226 -12.14 1.01 12.58
CA ILE A 226 -10.90 0.23 12.62
C ILE A 226 -9.78 1.10 12.03
N PRO A 227 -8.80 1.56 12.84
CA PRO A 227 -7.72 2.42 12.35
C PRO A 227 -6.73 1.64 11.48
N GLN A 228 -6.29 2.24 10.37
CA GLN A 228 -5.19 1.70 9.54
C GLN A 228 -3.80 1.85 10.21
N SER A 229 -3.66 2.78 11.17
CA SER A 229 -2.45 3.00 11.99
C SER A 229 -2.77 3.94 13.17
N PRO A 230 -2.35 3.72 14.43
CA PRO A 230 -1.55 2.62 15.02
C PRO A 230 -2.37 1.33 15.30
N PRO A 231 -1.71 0.17 15.53
CA PRO A 231 -2.39 -1.11 15.64
C PRO A 231 -3.22 -1.25 16.92
N LEU A 232 -4.46 -1.74 16.77
CA LEU A 232 -5.38 -2.03 17.88
C LEU A 232 -4.84 -3.10 18.84
N THR A 233 -3.85 -3.88 18.43
CA THR A 233 -3.31 -5.02 19.19
C THR A 233 -2.35 -4.60 20.31
N GLN A 234 -1.93 -3.33 20.34
CA GLN A 234 -1.09 -2.80 21.42
C GLN A 234 -1.88 -2.38 22.66
N ASP A 235 -3.17 -2.09 22.52
CA ASP A 235 -4.02 -1.60 23.60
C ASP A 235 -4.91 -2.71 24.18
N SER A 236 -5.01 -2.79 25.52
CA SER A 236 -5.78 -3.85 26.19
C SER A 236 -7.30 -3.79 25.92
N GLN A 237 -7.84 -2.60 25.70
CA GLN A 237 -9.23 -2.39 25.30
C GLN A 237 -9.40 -2.68 23.79
N GLY A 238 -8.42 -2.34 22.96
CA GLY A 238 -8.33 -2.76 21.56
C GLY A 238 -8.41 -4.28 21.40
N CYS A 239 -7.56 -5.03 22.11
CA CYS A 239 -7.60 -6.50 22.13
C CYS A 239 -8.96 -7.07 22.56
N LYS A 240 -9.64 -6.44 23.53
CA LYS A 240 -11.00 -6.84 23.94
C LYS A 240 -12.03 -6.59 22.82
N CYS A 241 -11.89 -5.49 22.08
CA CYS A 241 -12.74 -5.21 20.92
C CYS A 241 -12.52 -6.27 19.83
N LEU A 242 -11.27 -6.55 19.48
CA LEU A 242 -10.91 -7.57 18.49
C LEU A 242 -11.48 -8.95 18.85
N HIS A 243 -11.39 -9.36 20.12
CA HIS A 243 -11.97 -10.63 20.56
C HIS A 243 -13.50 -10.70 20.42
N ARG A 244 -14.20 -9.58 20.67
CA ARG A 244 -15.67 -9.51 20.47
C ARG A 244 -16.02 -9.56 18.98
N LEU A 245 -15.26 -8.85 18.15
CA LEU A 245 -15.43 -8.86 16.69
C LEU A 245 -15.18 -10.25 16.11
N TYR A 246 -14.11 -10.93 16.54
CA TYR A 246 -13.85 -12.33 16.20
C TYR A 246 -15.05 -13.21 16.53
N LYS A 247 -15.55 -13.17 17.77
CA LYS A 247 -16.70 -13.99 18.17
C LYS A 247 -17.96 -13.67 17.37
N GLY A 248 -18.25 -12.39 17.14
CA GLY A 248 -19.41 -11.97 16.36
C GLY A 248 -19.35 -12.45 14.92
N LEU A 249 -18.18 -12.32 14.27
CA LEU A 249 -17.92 -12.80 12.91
C LEU A 249 -17.96 -14.33 12.82
N ALA A 250 -17.36 -15.05 13.78
CA ALA A 250 -17.41 -16.51 13.83
C ALA A 250 -18.86 -17.02 13.94
N ASN A 251 -19.70 -16.34 14.73
CA ASN A 251 -21.11 -16.67 14.84
C ASN A 251 -21.89 -16.41 13.54
N ILE A 252 -21.62 -15.29 12.86
CA ILE A 252 -22.25 -14.95 11.58
C ILE A 252 -21.81 -15.94 10.50
N LEU A 253 -20.52 -15.99 10.21
CA LEU A 253 -19.96 -16.74 9.08
C LEU A 253 -20.05 -18.26 9.26
N GLY A 254 -20.15 -18.74 10.50
CA GLY A 254 -20.44 -20.14 10.80
C GLY A 254 -21.90 -20.55 10.61
N SER A 255 -22.81 -19.60 10.36
CA SER A 255 -24.24 -19.84 10.14
C SER A 255 -24.59 -19.93 8.66
N LYS A 256 -25.78 -20.45 8.34
CA LYS A 256 -26.31 -20.44 6.97
C LYS A 256 -26.89 -19.04 6.66
N LEU A 257 -26.22 -18.29 5.80
CA LEU A 257 -26.54 -16.88 5.50
C LEU A 257 -27.06 -16.68 4.07
N SER A 258 -27.81 -15.59 3.84
CA SER A 258 -28.00 -15.01 2.51
C SER A 258 -26.80 -14.17 2.08
N GLN A 259 -26.69 -13.83 0.80
CA GLN A 259 -25.63 -12.95 0.29
C GLN A 259 -25.64 -11.57 0.99
N SER A 260 -26.83 -10.97 1.13
CA SER A 260 -27.02 -9.68 1.83
C SER A 260 -26.55 -9.66 3.29
N GLN A 261 -26.40 -10.84 3.92
CA GLN A 261 -25.90 -10.99 5.29
C GLN A 261 -24.40 -11.35 5.32
N ARG A 262 -23.94 -12.13 4.32
CA ARG A 262 -22.55 -12.57 4.20
C ARG A 262 -21.62 -11.43 3.78
N ASP A 263 -22.03 -10.63 2.80
CA ASP A 263 -21.16 -9.62 2.17
C ASP A 263 -20.65 -8.57 3.17
N PRO A 264 -21.50 -7.97 4.04
CA PRO A 264 -21.04 -7.04 5.06
C PRO A 264 -20.04 -7.69 6.04
N ALA A 265 -20.25 -8.96 6.40
CA ALA A 265 -19.38 -9.68 7.32
C ALA A 265 -18.01 -9.99 6.70
N LEU A 266 -17.96 -10.33 5.41
CA LEU A 266 -16.70 -10.51 4.67
C LEU A 266 -15.93 -9.18 4.55
N LYS A 267 -16.61 -8.07 4.24
CA LYS A 267 -16.01 -6.73 4.22
C LYS A 267 -15.40 -6.35 5.58
N LEU A 268 -16.12 -6.59 6.68
CA LEU A 268 -15.60 -6.35 8.03
C LEU A 268 -14.37 -7.23 8.34
N ALA A 269 -14.40 -8.52 7.99
CA ALA A 269 -13.27 -9.41 8.20
C ALA A 269 -12.03 -8.99 7.39
N ALA A 270 -12.22 -8.54 6.15
CA ALA A 270 -11.14 -8.01 5.32
C ALA A 270 -10.54 -6.72 5.90
N CYS A 271 -11.38 -5.82 6.41
CA CYS A 271 -10.93 -4.60 7.09
C CYS A 271 -10.08 -4.93 8.34
N LEU A 272 -10.50 -5.90 9.16
CA LEU A 272 -9.72 -6.36 10.31
C LEU A 272 -8.39 -6.98 9.89
N MET A 273 -8.38 -7.76 8.81
CA MET A 273 -7.17 -8.38 8.28
C MET A 273 -6.16 -7.32 7.81
N GLN A 274 -6.65 -6.29 7.10
CA GLN A 274 -5.80 -5.21 6.62
C GLN A 274 -5.22 -4.36 7.77
N ALA A 275 -5.98 -4.14 8.83
CA ALA A 275 -5.56 -3.29 9.96
C ALA A 275 -4.66 -3.99 10.98
N CYS A 276 -4.88 -5.29 11.24
CA CYS A 276 -4.25 -6.02 12.34
C CYS A 276 -3.57 -7.33 11.92
N GLY A 277 -3.54 -7.66 10.63
CA GLY A 277 -3.07 -8.97 10.15
C GLY A 277 -3.87 -10.13 10.76
N SER A 278 -3.21 -11.27 10.99
CA SER A 278 -3.83 -12.45 11.58
C SER A 278 -4.00 -12.37 13.12
N GLU A 279 -3.53 -11.30 13.77
CA GLU A 279 -3.46 -11.20 15.24
C GLU A 279 -4.83 -11.17 15.94
N TRP A 280 -5.90 -10.76 15.25
CA TRP A 280 -7.26 -10.76 15.81
C TRP A 280 -7.91 -12.14 15.84
N ILE A 281 -7.31 -13.14 15.17
CA ILE A 281 -7.76 -14.53 15.17
C ILE A 281 -7.03 -15.28 16.30
N PRO A 282 -7.74 -15.93 17.23
CA PRO A 282 -7.11 -16.61 18.36
C PRO A 282 -6.31 -17.84 17.89
N ALA A 283 -5.18 -18.11 18.54
CA ALA A 283 -4.42 -19.33 18.27
C ALA A 283 -5.20 -20.61 18.63
N GLY A 284 -4.78 -21.74 18.04
CA GLY A 284 -5.33 -23.07 18.28
C GLY A 284 -6.50 -23.44 17.36
N SER A 285 -7.11 -24.60 17.63
CA SER A 285 -8.07 -25.24 16.70
C SER A 285 -9.27 -24.36 16.33
N ALA A 286 -9.74 -23.49 17.24
CA ALA A 286 -10.87 -22.61 16.95
C ALA A 286 -10.55 -21.55 15.90
N GLY A 287 -9.43 -20.83 16.05
CA GLY A 287 -9.03 -19.82 15.07
C GLY A 287 -8.54 -20.42 13.76
N SER A 288 -7.84 -21.56 13.82
CA SER A 288 -7.50 -22.39 12.66
C SER A 288 -8.73 -22.70 11.80
N LYS A 289 -9.78 -23.26 12.39
CA LYS A 289 -11.03 -23.58 11.69
C LYS A 289 -11.74 -22.33 11.17
N PHE A 290 -11.75 -21.26 11.95
CA PHE A 290 -12.37 -20.01 11.55
C PHE A 290 -11.65 -19.37 10.35
N LEU A 291 -10.32 -19.35 10.34
CA LEU A 291 -9.55 -18.83 9.21
C LEU A 291 -9.79 -19.67 7.94
N ALA A 292 -9.76 -21.00 8.06
CA ALA A 292 -10.05 -21.87 6.92
C ALA A 292 -11.47 -21.65 6.37
N LEU A 293 -12.46 -21.47 7.25
CA LEU A 293 -13.82 -21.11 6.84
C LEU A 293 -13.86 -19.75 6.14
N LEU A 294 -13.18 -18.75 6.69
CA LEU A 294 -13.15 -17.39 6.16
C LEU A 294 -12.57 -17.34 4.74
N VAL A 295 -11.41 -17.98 4.53
CA VAL A 295 -10.77 -18.06 3.20
C VAL A 295 -11.65 -18.84 2.23
N ASN A 296 -12.24 -19.97 2.65
CA ASN A 296 -13.15 -20.73 1.80
C ASN A 296 -14.37 -19.90 1.37
N LEU A 297 -15.00 -19.17 2.29
CA LEU A 297 -16.13 -18.29 1.96
C LEU A 297 -15.74 -17.17 1.00
N ALA A 298 -14.55 -16.60 1.14
CA ALA A 298 -14.02 -15.60 0.22
C ALA A 298 -13.83 -16.19 -1.18
N CYS A 299 -13.23 -17.37 -1.31
CA CYS A 299 -13.09 -18.08 -2.59
C CYS A 299 -14.45 -18.39 -3.23
N VAL A 300 -15.43 -18.81 -2.44
CA VAL A 300 -16.79 -19.07 -2.93
C VAL A 300 -17.44 -17.79 -3.48
N GLU A 301 -17.30 -16.64 -2.80
CA GLU A 301 -17.86 -15.37 -3.29
C GLU A 301 -17.20 -14.92 -4.60
N VAL A 302 -15.87 -15.03 -4.70
CA VAL A 302 -15.11 -14.71 -5.91
C VAL A 302 -15.62 -15.54 -7.09
N ARG A 303 -15.76 -16.85 -6.89
CA ARG A 303 -16.25 -17.76 -7.95
C ARG A 303 -17.69 -17.47 -8.35
N LEU A 304 -18.59 -17.32 -7.38
CA LEU A 304 -19.99 -17.00 -7.65
C LEU A 304 -20.15 -15.71 -8.47
N THR A 305 -19.22 -14.77 -8.33
CA THR A 305 -19.28 -13.48 -9.03
C THR A 305 -18.54 -13.49 -10.38
N LEU A 306 -17.45 -14.25 -10.51
CA LEU A 306 -16.51 -14.14 -11.64
C LEU A 306 -16.47 -15.36 -12.58
N GLU A 307 -16.96 -16.53 -12.17
CA GLU A 307 -16.91 -17.77 -12.96
C GLU A 307 -17.87 -17.70 -14.17
N GLU A 308 -19.04 -17.08 -14.00
CA GLU A 308 -20.00 -16.76 -15.07
C GLU A 308 -20.51 -15.31 -14.87
N PRO A 309 -19.71 -14.29 -15.23
CA PRO A 309 -19.97 -12.92 -14.81
C PRO A 309 -21.17 -12.31 -15.54
N ASP A 310 -22.19 -11.89 -14.80
CA ASP A 310 -23.19 -10.93 -15.27
C ASP A 310 -22.70 -9.50 -15.00
N PRO A 311 -22.64 -8.60 -16.00
CA PRO A 311 -22.07 -7.26 -15.82
C PRO A 311 -22.74 -6.42 -14.71
N LEU A 312 -24.05 -6.56 -14.51
CA LEU A 312 -24.77 -5.79 -13.48
C LEU A 312 -24.48 -6.35 -12.09
N GLU A 313 -24.42 -7.67 -11.96
CA GLU A 313 -24.06 -8.32 -10.70
C GLU A 313 -22.61 -8.04 -10.30
N VAL A 314 -21.67 -8.10 -11.26
CA VAL A 314 -20.25 -7.78 -11.00
C VAL A 314 -20.12 -6.34 -10.52
N GLU A 315 -20.76 -5.37 -11.18
CA GLU A 315 -20.73 -3.97 -10.77
C GLU A 315 -21.21 -3.77 -9.33
N GLY A 316 -22.31 -4.44 -8.95
CA GLY A 316 -22.83 -4.39 -7.59
C GLY A 316 -21.95 -5.09 -6.53
N LYS A 317 -21.00 -5.93 -6.96
CA LYS A 317 -20.18 -6.78 -6.08
C LYS A 317 -18.69 -6.48 -6.07
N LYS A 318 -18.20 -5.50 -6.84
CA LYS A 318 -16.76 -5.15 -6.88
C LYS A 318 -16.14 -4.96 -5.50
N GLU A 319 -16.84 -4.27 -4.59
CA GLU A 319 -16.36 -4.03 -3.24
C GLU A 319 -16.20 -5.32 -2.40
N VAL A 320 -17.19 -6.21 -2.44
CA VAL A 320 -17.14 -7.46 -1.67
C VAL A 320 -16.08 -8.41 -2.25
N VAL A 321 -15.96 -8.49 -3.58
CA VAL A 321 -14.93 -9.31 -4.23
C VAL A 321 -13.53 -8.78 -3.91
N THR A 322 -13.35 -7.45 -3.90
CA THR A 322 -12.07 -6.83 -3.49
C THR A 322 -11.74 -7.14 -2.03
N ALA A 323 -12.73 -7.11 -1.14
CA ALA A 323 -12.56 -7.56 0.24
C ALA A 323 -12.18 -9.04 0.32
N CYS A 324 -12.79 -9.89 -0.52
CA CYS A 324 -12.43 -11.31 -0.60
C CYS A 324 -10.99 -11.53 -1.08
N TYR A 325 -10.48 -10.71 -2.01
CA TYR A 325 -9.07 -10.79 -2.42
C TYR A 325 -8.10 -10.57 -1.26
N ILE A 326 -8.39 -9.65 -0.34
CA ILE A 326 -7.58 -9.44 0.88
C ILE A 326 -7.57 -10.70 1.75
N LEU A 327 -8.73 -11.36 1.90
CA LEU A 327 -8.85 -12.58 2.68
C LEU A 327 -8.12 -13.78 2.03
N ILE A 328 -8.18 -13.88 0.70
CA ILE A 328 -7.47 -14.91 -0.07
C ILE A 328 -5.96 -14.69 0.00
N GLU A 329 -5.48 -13.45 -0.10
CA GLU A 329 -4.06 -13.11 0.03
C GLU A 329 -3.50 -13.54 1.40
N MET A 330 -4.26 -13.34 2.48
CA MET A 330 -3.92 -13.91 3.78
C MET A 330 -3.92 -15.44 3.74
N GLY A 331 -4.90 -16.07 3.07
CA GLY A 331 -4.91 -17.52 2.88
C GLY A 331 -3.61 -18.05 2.26
N ILE A 332 -3.11 -17.39 1.20
CA ILE A 332 -1.83 -17.71 0.55
C ILE A 332 -0.69 -17.58 1.56
N GLN A 333 -0.58 -16.43 2.24
CA GLN A 333 0.48 -16.17 3.23
C GLN A 333 0.48 -17.17 4.40
N GLU A 334 -0.68 -17.56 4.96
CA GLU A 334 -0.74 -18.58 6.01
C GLU A 334 -0.36 -19.98 5.49
N CYS A 335 -0.70 -20.33 4.25
CA CYS A 335 -0.30 -21.61 3.67
C CYS A 335 1.22 -21.73 3.59
N LEU A 336 1.90 -20.63 3.26
CA LEU A 336 3.37 -20.57 3.12
C LEU A 336 4.09 -20.33 4.45
N ARG A 337 3.39 -19.93 5.50
CA ARG A 337 4.00 -19.66 6.81
C ARG A 337 4.58 -20.94 7.42
N GLU A 338 5.89 -20.91 7.66
CA GLU A 338 6.62 -21.99 8.35
C GLU A 338 6.60 -21.82 9.87
N GLU A 339 6.80 -20.59 10.36
CA GLU A 339 6.85 -20.30 11.79
C GLU A 339 5.48 -20.05 12.39
N LYS A 340 5.09 -20.88 13.37
CA LYS A 340 3.82 -20.77 14.12
C LYS A 340 2.59 -20.55 13.20
N PRO A 341 2.37 -21.41 12.18
CA PRO A 341 1.21 -21.28 11.31
C PRO A 341 -0.10 -21.43 12.09
N LEU A 342 -1.13 -20.68 11.69
CA LEU A 342 -2.48 -20.88 12.22
C LEU A 342 -3.16 -22.11 11.62
N LEU A 343 -2.85 -22.44 10.38
CA LEU A 343 -3.47 -23.54 9.64
C LEU A 343 -2.71 -24.86 9.84
N GLU A 344 -3.47 -25.95 9.99
CA GLU A 344 -2.96 -27.31 9.95
C GLU A 344 -2.66 -27.74 8.51
N GLU A 345 -1.73 -28.68 8.32
CA GLU A 345 -1.27 -29.09 6.99
C GLU A 345 -2.40 -29.57 6.07
N MET A 346 -3.35 -30.36 6.60
CA MET A 346 -4.51 -30.81 5.84
C MET A 346 -5.41 -29.64 5.40
N GLN A 347 -5.51 -28.59 6.21
CA GLN A 347 -6.26 -27.39 5.86
C GLN A 347 -5.54 -26.58 4.79
N LYS A 348 -4.21 -26.45 4.87
CA LYS A 348 -3.39 -25.79 3.85
C LYS A 348 -3.62 -26.43 2.48
N VAL A 349 -3.50 -27.75 2.38
CA VAL A 349 -3.73 -28.51 1.14
C VAL A 349 -5.16 -28.30 0.60
N GLN A 350 -6.17 -28.31 1.47
CA GLN A 350 -7.55 -28.10 1.06
C GLN A 350 -7.80 -26.67 0.57
N LEU A 351 -7.24 -25.66 1.26
CA LEU A 351 -7.39 -24.27 0.87
C LEU A 351 -6.67 -23.96 -0.44
N MET A 352 -5.49 -24.54 -0.68
CA MET A 352 -4.79 -24.37 -1.97
C MET A 352 -5.67 -24.80 -3.15
N ARG A 353 -6.37 -25.93 -3.04
CA ARG A 353 -7.31 -26.38 -4.09
C ARG A 353 -8.49 -25.43 -4.30
N ILE A 354 -9.05 -24.92 -3.21
CA ILE A 354 -10.20 -23.99 -3.29
C ILE A 354 -9.75 -22.62 -3.85
N MET A 355 -8.56 -22.16 -3.49
CA MET A 355 -7.97 -20.93 -4.03
C MET A 355 -7.67 -21.09 -5.52
N GLU A 356 -7.15 -22.25 -5.96
CA GLU A 356 -6.95 -22.56 -7.38
C GLU A 356 -8.26 -22.37 -8.19
N GLU A 357 -9.39 -22.90 -7.71
CA GLU A 357 -10.69 -22.71 -8.36
C GLU A 357 -11.11 -21.23 -8.41
N ALA A 358 -10.84 -20.45 -7.35
CA ALA A 358 -11.10 -19.02 -7.32
C ALA A 358 -10.22 -18.23 -8.30
N PHE A 359 -8.94 -18.57 -8.41
CA PHE A 359 -8.04 -17.96 -9.40
C PHE A 359 -8.40 -18.35 -10.84
N GLY A 360 -8.96 -19.54 -11.07
CA GLY A 360 -9.57 -19.90 -12.33
C GLY A 360 -10.67 -18.91 -12.74
N ALA A 361 -11.56 -18.54 -11.81
CA ALA A 361 -12.60 -17.54 -12.05
C ALA A 361 -12.02 -16.12 -12.27
N VAL A 362 -10.99 -15.72 -11.53
CA VAL A 362 -10.29 -14.44 -11.74
C VAL A 362 -9.67 -14.37 -13.14
N ILE A 363 -8.99 -15.44 -13.58
CA ILE A 363 -8.41 -15.52 -14.93
C ILE A 363 -9.51 -15.45 -15.99
N PHE A 364 -10.62 -16.18 -15.79
CA PHE A 364 -11.75 -16.15 -16.72
C PHE A 364 -12.35 -14.73 -16.86
N TYR A 365 -12.52 -14.01 -15.75
CA TYR A 365 -12.95 -12.61 -15.77
C TYR A 365 -11.96 -11.71 -16.53
N LEU A 366 -10.66 -11.78 -16.20
CA LEU A 366 -9.63 -10.93 -16.81
C LEU A 366 -9.50 -11.13 -18.33
N ARG A 367 -9.78 -12.33 -18.84
CA ARG A 367 -9.80 -12.60 -20.30
C ARG A 367 -10.89 -11.84 -21.05
N GLN A 368 -11.95 -11.43 -20.36
CA GLN A 368 -13.12 -10.78 -20.97
C GLN A 368 -13.05 -9.25 -20.91
N VAL A 369 -12.08 -8.71 -20.17
CA VAL A 369 -11.89 -7.28 -19.99
C VAL A 369 -11.60 -6.59 -21.32
N LYS A 370 -12.36 -5.53 -21.61
CA LYS A 370 -12.20 -4.72 -22.81
C LYS A 370 -11.23 -3.57 -22.59
N GLN A 371 -10.69 -3.04 -23.69
CA GLN A 371 -9.71 -1.95 -23.66
C GLN A 371 -10.23 -0.67 -22.99
N GLU A 372 -11.53 -0.42 -23.09
CA GLU A 372 -12.25 0.71 -22.50
C GLU A 372 -12.33 0.61 -20.97
N GLU A 373 -12.31 -0.61 -20.44
CA GLU A 373 -12.51 -0.89 -19.02
C GLU A 373 -11.20 -0.85 -18.22
N LEU A 374 -10.03 -0.86 -18.87
CA LEU A 374 -8.72 -1.00 -18.20
C LEU A 374 -8.42 0.05 -17.11
N GLN A 375 -9.15 1.16 -17.05
CA GLN A 375 -9.04 2.15 -15.98
C GLN A 375 -9.87 1.82 -14.74
N ASP A 376 -10.58 0.69 -14.72
CA ASP A 376 -11.37 0.27 -13.57
C ASP A 376 -10.43 -0.20 -12.43
N PRO A 377 -10.51 0.39 -11.22
CA PRO A 377 -9.73 -0.06 -10.06
C PRO A 377 -9.93 -1.53 -9.73
N PHE A 378 -11.08 -2.11 -10.08
CA PHE A 378 -11.38 -3.51 -9.84
C PHE A 378 -10.47 -4.44 -10.66
N ILE A 379 -10.17 -4.10 -11.92
CA ILE A 379 -9.24 -4.87 -12.74
C ILE A 379 -7.84 -4.84 -12.13
N PHE A 380 -7.42 -3.68 -11.62
CA PHE A 380 -6.14 -3.57 -10.93
C PHE A 380 -6.10 -4.48 -9.71
N ALA A 381 -7.16 -4.50 -8.90
CA ALA A 381 -7.27 -5.39 -7.75
C ALA A 381 -7.22 -6.87 -8.15
N SER A 382 -7.89 -7.26 -9.24
CA SER A 382 -7.87 -8.62 -9.81
C SER A 382 -6.49 -9.01 -10.34
N VAL A 383 -5.78 -8.11 -11.02
CA VAL A 383 -4.40 -8.35 -11.49
C VAL A 383 -3.44 -8.44 -10.30
N ARG A 384 -3.62 -7.62 -9.27
CA ARG A 384 -2.80 -7.63 -8.05
C ARG A 384 -2.89 -8.97 -7.32
N ILE A 385 -4.11 -9.46 -7.07
CA ILE A 385 -4.29 -10.74 -6.37
C ILE A 385 -3.78 -11.91 -7.21
N LEU A 386 -3.96 -11.87 -8.53
CA LEU A 386 -3.38 -12.87 -9.43
C LEU A 386 -1.85 -12.83 -9.41
N GLY A 387 -1.24 -11.65 -9.35
CA GLY A 387 0.20 -11.49 -9.18
C GLY A 387 0.71 -12.14 -7.89
N ALA A 388 -0.03 -11.98 -6.78
CA ALA A 388 0.28 -12.65 -5.52
C ALA A 388 0.17 -14.19 -5.62
N TRP A 389 -0.79 -14.73 -6.38
CA TRP A 389 -0.85 -16.17 -6.65
C TRP A 389 0.32 -16.66 -7.49
N MET A 390 0.61 -15.97 -8.61
CA MET A 390 1.70 -16.34 -9.52
C MET A 390 3.09 -16.25 -8.87
N ALA A 391 3.22 -15.44 -7.81
CA ALA A 391 4.45 -15.34 -7.03
C ALA A 391 4.73 -16.61 -6.21
N GLU A 392 3.70 -17.33 -5.79
CA GLU A 392 3.83 -18.39 -4.79
C GLU A 392 3.44 -19.77 -5.31
N GLU A 393 2.48 -19.84 -6.24
CA GLU A 393 2.01 -21.08 -6.86
C GLU A 393 2.35 -21.09 -8.34
N THR A 394 3.27 -21.98 -8.71
CA THR A 394 3.82 -22.06 -10.08
C THR A 394 3.34 -23.31 -10.83
N SER A 395 2.66 -24.25 -10.19
CA SER A 395 2.28 -25.54 -10.77
C SER A 395 0.84 -25.58 -11.30
N SER A 396 -0.08 -24.92 -10.62
CA SER A 396 -1.50 -24.86 -10.99
C SER A 396 -1.79 -23.81 -12.07
N LEU A 397 -2.86 -24.02 -12.85
CA LEU A 397 -3.38 -23.07 -13.86
C LEU A 397 -2.37 -22.62 -14.93
N LYS A 398 -1.31 -23.39 -15.19
CA LYS A 398 -0.23 -23.01 -16.10
C LYS A 398 -0.71 -22.64 -17.50
N GLN A 399 -1.62 -23.45 -18.06
CA GLN A 399 -2.15 -23.19 -19.39
C GLN A 399 -2.97 -21.91 -19.40
N GLU A 400 -3.76 -21.72 -18.36
CA GLU A 400 -4.68 -20.60 -18.23
C GLU A 400 -3.92 -19.28 -18.07
N ILE A 401 -2.85 -19.30 -17.27
CA ILE A 401 -1.92 -18.19 -17.11
C ILE A 401 -1.23 -17.88 -18.44
N CYS A 402 -0.70 -18.90 -19.14
CA CYS A 402 -0.04 -18.69 -20.45
C CYS A 402 -0.95 -17.97 -21.46
N GLU A 403 -2.22 -18.38 -21.53
CA GLU A 403 -3.22 -17.75 -22.38
C GLU A 403 -3.58 -16.31 -21.95
N LEU A 404 -3.42 -15.97 -20.67
CA LEU A 404 -3.68 -14.63 -20.13
C LEU A 404 -2.46 -13.69 -20.23
N LEU A 405 -1.23 -14.20 -20.39
CA LEU A 405 -0.01 -13.38 -20.42
C LEU A 405 -0.04 -12.20 -21.40
N PRO A 406 -0.55 -12.31 -22.65
CA PRO A 406 -0.66 -11.17 -23.56
C PRO A 406 -1.46 -10.01 -22.96
N PHE A 407 -2.56 -10.31 -22.27
CA PHE A 407 -3.36 -9.31 -21.57
C PHE A 407 -2.57 -8.68 -20.42
N LEU A 408 -1.89 -9.48 -19.58
CA LEU A 408 -1.13 -8.96 -18.43
C LEU A 408 0.01 -8.02 -18.87
N VAL A 409 0.76 -8.40 -19.90
CA VAL A 409 1.83 -7.56 -20.46
C VAL A 409 1.27 -6.28 -21.06
N HIS A 410 0.18 -6.37 -21.82
CA HIS A 410 -0.50 -5.19 -22.38
C HIS A 410 -1.00 -4.25 -21.28
N TYR A 411 -1.67 -4.78 -20.27
CA TYR A 411 -2.23 -4.03 -19.15
C TYR A 411 -1.15 -3.30 -18.35
N ALA A 412 -0.10 -4.03 -17.94
CA ALA A 412 1.03 -3.47 -17.21
C ALA A 412 1.74 -2.38 -18.01
N LYS A 413 1.94 -2.60 -19.33
CA LYS A 413 2.52 -1.60 -20.23
C LYS A 413 1.67 -0.34 -20.34
N LYS A 414 0.35 -0.47 -20.42
CA LYS A 414 -0.57 0.68 -20.51
C LYS A 414 -0.49 1.53 -19.25
N LEU A 415 -0.66 0.92 -18.08
CA LEU A 415 -0.61 1.63 -16.80
C LEU A 415 0.76 2.26 -16.53
N PHE A 416 1.85 1.54 -16.83
CA PHE A 416 3.19 2.08 -16.68
C PHE A 416 3.43 3.30 -17.59
N LYS A 417 2.95 3.29 -18.84
CA LYS A 417 3.11 4.43 -19.76
C LYS A 417 2.24 5.63 -19.39
N GLU A 418 1.04 5.38 -18.88
CA GLU A 418 0.15 6.44 -18.41
C GLU A 418 0.62 7.04 -17.08
N GLY A 419 1.31 6.27 -16.24
CA GLY A 419 1.92 6.72 -14.99
C GLY A 419 3.35 7.23 -15.09
N SER A 420 4.05 6.94 -16.18
CA SER A 420 5.41 7.45 -16.42
C SER A 420 5.34 8.98 -16.59
N PRO A 421 6.09 9.76 -15.79
CA PRO A 421 5.97 11.20 -15.75
C PRO A 421 6.68 11.81 -16.96
N ALA A 422 6.01 11.81 -18.11
CA ALA A 422 6.30 12.80 -19.12
C ALA A 422 5.84 14.21 -18.65
N THR A 423 5.06 14.36 -17.55
CA THR A 423 4.63 15.69 -17.04
C THR A 423 4.09 15.77 -15.59
N SER A 424 4.57 15.01 -14.60
CA SER A 424 4.11 15.24 -13.21
C SER A 424 5.14 14.88 -12.14
N LEU A 425 5.27 15.79 -11.16
CA LEU A 425 6.20 15.74 -10.03
C LEU A 425 5.92 14.55 -9.09
N PRO A 426 6.94 14.01 -8.42
CA PRO A 426 6.80 12.83 -7.57
C PRO A 426 5.99 13.13 -6.30
N GLN A 427 4.89 12.38 -6.10
CA GLN A 427 4.20 12.28 -4.82
C GLN A 427 4.67 11.04 -4.05
N PRO A 428 4.76 11.07 -2.71
CA PRO A 428 5.16 9.91 -1.91
C PRO A 428 4.00 8.90 -1.82
N GLU A 429 4.25 7.67 -2.24
CA GLU A 429 3.35 6.53 -2.06
C GLU A 429 3.45 5.98 -0.63
N LEU A 430 2.50 6.38 0.21
CA LEU A 430 1.74 5.51 1.11
C LEU A 430 0.76 6.39 1.87
N LEU A 431 -0.53 6.19 1.58
CA LEU A 431 -1.67 6.76 2.31
C LEU A 431 -1.68 8.30 2.36
N SER A 432 -1.79 8.94 1.20
CA SER A 432 -2.35 10.30 1.14
C SER A 432 -3.62 10.31 0.32
N THR A 433 -4.74 10.41 1.03
CA THR A 433 -6.03 10.82 0.49
C THR A 433 -5.90 12.23 -0.10
N LYS A 434 -5.46 12.32 -1.36
CA LYS A 434 -5.73 13.40 -2.34
C LYS A 434 -4.89 13.19 -3.60
N ASP A 435 -5.32 12.25 -4.43
CA ASP A 435 -5.59 12.40 -5.87
C ASP A 435 -6.17 11.06 -6.32
N SER A 436 -7.36 11.08 -6.92
CA SER A 436 -8.16 9.91 -7.28
C SER A 436 -7.60 9.18 -8.52
N GLY A 437 -6.33 8.77 -8.47
CA GLY A 437 -5.70 7.92 -9.48
C GLY A 437 -5.66 6.47 -9.02
N LEU A 438 -5.87 5.52 -9.94
CA LEU A 438 -5.49 4.12 -9.72
C LEU A 438 -4.03 4.04 -9.28
N PRO A 439 -3.63 3.07 -8.44
CA PRO A 439 -2.23 2.70 -8.34
C PRO A 439 -1.74 2.31 -9.74
N GLN A 440 -0.73 3.03 -10.27
CA GLN A 440 -0.34 2.91 -11.69
C GLN A 440 0.71 1.82 -11.93
N ASP A 441 1.25 1.21 -10.87
CA ASP A 441 2.32 0.22 -10.96
C ASP A 441 1.79 -1.21 -10.79
N ALA A 442 1.04 -1.68 -11.79
CA ALA A 442 0.62 -3.08 -11.85
C ALA A 442 1.81 -4.02 -12.11
N LEU A 443 2.85 -3.53 -12.79
CA LEU A 443 4.01 -4.33 -13.15
C LEU A 443 4.74 -4.84 -11.91
N ARG A 444 4.90 -4.00 -10.86
CA ARG A 444 5.48 -4.41 -9.57
C ARG A 444 4.89 -5.70 -9.01
N PHE A 445 3.57 -5.88 -9.11
CA PHE A 445 2.88 -7.06 -8.57
C PHE A 445 3.01 -8.29 -9.47
N LEU A 446 3.37 -8.11 -10.74
CA LEU A 446 3.57 -9.21 -11.69
C LEU A 446 5.03 -9.69 -11.75
N LEU A 447 5.99 -8.88 -11.29
CA LEU A 447 7.42 -9.21 -11.35
C LEU A 447 7.77 -10.56 -10.74
N PRO A 448 7.30 -10.93 -9.53
CA PRO A 448 7.65 -12.24 -8.96
C PRO A 448 7.16 -13.40 -9.83
N GLY A 449 5.90 -13.34 -10.28
CA GLY A 449 5.35 -14.32 -11.22
C GLY A 449 6.12 -14.38 -12.54
N PHE A 450 6.51 -13.24 -13.11
CA PHE A 450 7.33 -13.19 -14.33
C PHE A 450 8.73 -13.78 -14.10
N CYS A 451 9.30 -13.65 -12.90
CA CYS A 451 10.56 -14.27 -12.53
C CYS A 451 10.45 -15.80 -12.64
N HIS A 452 9.42 -16.41 -12.07
CA HIS A 452 9.20 -17.86 -12.22
C HIS A 452 8.92 -18.27 -13.67
N LEU A 453 8.04 -17.55 -14.34
CA LEU A 453 7.62 -17.87 -15.70
C LEU A 453 8.75 -17.75 -16.73
N THR A 454 9.71 -16.85 -16.55
CA THR A 454 10.86 -16.74 -17.47
C THR A 454 11.84 -17.90 -17.36
N ALA A 455 11.81 -18.68 -16.28
CA ALA A 455 12.61 -19.90 -16.16
C ALA A 455 12.03 -21.05 -17.01
N GLU A 456 10.74 -21.02 -17.36
CA GLU A 456 10.05 -22.07 -18.11
C GLU A 456 9.94 -21.73 -19.62
N ASP A 457 10.06 -22.74 -20.50
CA ASP A 457 10.14 -22.53 -21.95
C ASP A 457 8.93 -21.82 -22.56
N ARG A 458 7.74 -22.42 -22.42
CA ARG A 458 6.50 -21.90 -23.04
C ARG A 458 6.13 -20.49 -22.58
N PRO A 459 6.00 -20.19 -21.27
CA PRO A 459 5.62 -18.86 -20.83
C PRO A 459 6.70 -17.81 -21.11
N ARG A 460 8.01 -18.18 -21.08
CA ARG A 460 9.08 -17.29 -21.52
C ARG A 460 8.92 -16.86 -22.98
N ASP A 461 8.63 -17.81 -23.88
CA ASP A 461 8.46 -17.50 -25.31
C ASP A 461 7.30 -16.52 -25.53
N ILE A 462 6.19 -16.68 -24.79
CA ILE A 462 5.05 -15.76 -24.81
C ILE A 462 5.46 -14.37 -24.28
N LEU A 463 6.14 -14.29 -23.14
CA LEU A 463 6.61 -13.02 -22.58
C LEU A 463 7.53 -12.27 -23.55
N ILE A 464 8.42 -13.00 -24.25
CA ILE A 464 9.30 -12.44 -25.27
C ILE A 464 8.48 -11.94 -26.46
N SER A 465 7.53 -12.72 -26.98
CA SER A 465 6.72 -12.33 -28.15
C SER A 465 5.83 -11.11 -27.87
N GLU A 466 5.34 -10.97 -26.64
CA GLU A 466 4.51 -9.84 -26.20
C GLU A 466 5.35 -8.59 -25.84
N GLY A 467 6.68 -8.67 -25.95
CA GLY A 467 7.57 -7.54 -25.73
C GLY A 467 7.80 -7.19 -24.26
N ALA A 468 7.60 -8.13 -23.34
CA ALA A 468 7.90 -7.95 -21.92
C ALA A 468 9.37 -7.57 -21.64
N PRO A 469 10.40 -8.11 -22.35
CA PRO A 469 11.80 -7.72 -22.11
C PRO A 469 12.06 -6.21 -22.30
N ALA A 470 11.47 -5.60 -23.34
CA ALA A 470 11.61 -4.17 -23.59
C ALA A 470 10.90 -3.34 -22.51
N LEU A 471 9.69 -3.74 -22.13
CA LEU A 471 8.95 -3.12 -21.03
C LEU A 471 9.73 -3.18 -19.71
N LEU A 472 10.31 -4.33 -19.38
CA LEU A 472 11.09 -4.52 -18.16
C LEU A 472 12.36 -3.66 -18.16
N CYS A 473 13.02 -3.46 -19.31
CA CYS A 473 14.16 -2.55 -19.40
C CYS A 473 13.76 -1.09 -19.13
N GLU A 474 12.65 -0.63 -19.73
CA GLU A 474 12.10 0.72 -19.49
C GLU A 474 11.72 0.90 -18.01
N TYR A 475 11.06 -0.10 -17.43
CA TYR A 475 10.67 -0.10 -16.03
C TYR A 475 11.88 -0.10 -15.08
N PHE A 476 12.91 -0.90 -15.36
CA PHE A 476 14.14 -0.94 -14.57
C PHE A 476 14.85 0.42 -14.56
N LEU A 477 14.94 1.09 -15.71
CA LEU A 477 15.49 2.45 -15.82
C LEU A 477 14.69 3.44 -14.95
N HIS A 478 13.36 3.42 -15.04
CA HIS A 478 12.50 4.30 -14.25
C HIS A 478 12.65 4.04 -12.73
N GLN A 479 12.61 2.79 -12.30
CA GLN A 479 12.78 2.45 -10.88
C GLN A 479 14.18 2.81 -10.36
N TRP A 480 15.20 2.71 -11.20
CA TRP A 480 16.55 3.18 -10.87
C TRP A 480 16.60 4.70 -10.65
N GLU A 481 15.93 5.48 -11.51
CA GLU A 481 15.82 6.93 -11.34
C GLU A 481 15.07 7.30 -10.06
N VAL A 482 14.00 6.58 -9.72
CA VAL A 482 13.26 6.75 -8.46
C VAL A 482 14.17 6.48 -7.26
N LEU A 483 14.89 5.36 -7.26
CA LEU A 483 15.80 4.98 -6.17
C LEU A 483 16.89 6.04 -5.95
N THR A 484 17.46 6.57 -7.03
CA THR A 484 18.56 7.55 -6.96
C THR A 484 18.11 8.98 -6.66
N SER A 485 16.83 9.30 -6.87
CA SER A 485 16.26 10.63 -6.63
C SER A 485 15.73 10.84 -5.20
N GLN A 486 15.46 9.77 -4.45
CA GLN A 486 14.89 9.90 -3.10
C GLN A 486 15.98 10.22 -2.04
N PRO A 487 15.73 11.14 -1.08
CA PRO A 487 16.65 11.41 0.01
C PRO A 487 16.78 10.18 0.92
N ARG A 488 18.03 9.78 1.20
CA ARG A 488 18.38 8.61 2.03
C ARG A 488 17.60 8.61 3.36
N SER A 489 16.63 7.71 3.49
CA SER A 489 15.97 7.42 4.76
C SER A 489 16.52 6.10 5.34
N PRO A 490 16.70 6.01 6.66
CA PRO A 490 17.21 4.80 7.33
C PRO A 490 16.14 3.70 7.51
N THR A 491 15.17 3.60 6.60
CA THR A 491 13.98 2.73 6.68
C THR A 491 14.16 1.42 5.89
N PRO A 492 13.35 0.37 6.14
CA PRO A 492 13.44 -0.91 5.44
C PRO A 492 13.37 -0.78 3.91
N LEU A 493 13.83 -1.83 3.21
CA LEU A 493 13.89 -1.94 1.73
C LEU A 493 12.71 -1.22 1.07
N THR A 494 13.02 -0.23 0.24
CA THR A 494 11.99 0.46 -0.53
C THR A 494 11.35 -0.52 -1.51
N SER A 495 10.04 -0.40 -1.75
CA SER A 495 9.35 -1.26 -2.73
C SER A 495 9.99 -1.18 -4.15
N THR A 496 10.66 -0.06 -4.43
CA THR A 496 11.51 0.17 -5.61
C THR A 496 12.72 -0.76 -5.64
N GLU A 497 13.47 -0.90 -4.54
CA GLU A 497 14.63 -1.78 -4.49
C GLU A 497 14.24 -3.25 -4.70
N MET A 498 13.16 -3.71 -4.07
CA MET A 498 12.63 -5.06 -4.29
C MET A 498 12.26 -5.30 -5.76
N SER A 499 11.65 -4.30 -6.40
CA SER A 499 11.30 -4.39 -7.83
C SER A 499 12.54 -4.53 -8.71
N LEU A 500 13.61 -3.79 -8.42
CA LEU A 500 14.87 -3.88 -9.16
C LEU A 500 15.55 -5.25 -8.94
N GLN A 501 15.55 -5.77 -7.71
CA GLN A 501 16.11 -7.09 -7.41
C GLN A 501 15.36 -8.20 -8.18
N THR A 502 14.03 -8.22 -8.14
CA THR A 502 13.23 -9.21 -8.87
C THR A 502 13.40 -9.09 -10.38
N ALA A 503 13.48 -7.86 -10.91
CA ALA A 503 13.75 -7.63 -12.32
C ALA A 503 15.14 -8.15 -12.75
N CYS A 504 16.17 -8.01 -11.90
CA CYS A 504 17.47 -8.66 -12.14
C CYS A 504 17.34 -10.18 -12.27
N GLY A 505 16.52 -10.82 -11.42
CA GLY A 505 16.21 -12.25 -11.52
C GLY A 505 15.60 -12.63 -12.87
N ILE A 506 14.61 -11.85 -13.35
CA ILE A 506 14.00 -12.05 -14.67
C ILE A 506 15.07 -11.94 -15.78
N PHE A 507 15.93 -10.91 -15.73
CA PHE A 507 16.98 -10.74 -16.74
C PHE A 507 18.03 -11.85 -16.68
N LEU A 508 18.38 -12.36 -15.49
CA LEU A 508 19.29 -13.50 -15.36
C LEU A 508 18.72 -14.75 -16.04
N ASN A 509 17.42 -15.03 -15.87
CA ASN A 509 16.75 -16.11 -16.59
C ASN A 509 16.87 -15.93 -18.11
N LEU A 510 16.60 -14.73 -18.63
CA LEU A 510 16.71 -14.44 -20.06
C LEU A 510 18.14 -14.52 -20.59
N VAL A 511 19.13 -14.11 -19.79
CA VAL A 511 20.55 -14.19 -20.15
C VAL A 511 20.99 -15.64 -20.32
N VAL A 512 20.51 -16.54 -19.45
CA VAL A 512 20.82 -17.98 -19.52
C VAL A 512 20.02 -18.67 -20.63
N THR A 513 18.73 -18.39 -20.74
CA THR A 513 17.80 -19.17 -21.59
C THR A 513 17.60 -18.59 -22.99
N ALA A 514 17.85 -17.30 -23.20
CA ALA A 514 17.63 -16.60 -24.47
C ALA A 514 18.80 -15.65 -24.85
N PRO A 515 20.06 -16.14 -24.91
CA PRO A 515 21.23 -15.28 -25.15
C PRO A 515 21.22 -14.57 -26.51
N ASP A 516 20.54 -15.14 -27.51
CA ASP A 516 20.38 -14.51 -28.82
C ASP A 516 19.50 -13.26 -28.78
N LEU A 517 18.50 -13.22 -27.90
CA LEU A 517 17.67 -12.03 -27.65
C LEU A 517 18.55 -10.90 -27.11
N ILE A 518 19.35 -11.20 -26.09
CA ILE A 518 20.27 -10.24 -25.45
C ILE A 518 21.23 -9.63 -26.48
N ARG A 519 21.75 -10.45 -27.41
CA ARG A 519 22.71 -10.01 -28.43
C ARG A 519 22.09 -9.12 -29.51
N ARG A 520 20.83 -9.34 -29.86
CA ARG A 520 20.16 -8.68 -31.00
C ARG A 520 19.44 -7.40 -30.60
N GLU A 521 18.81 -7.38 -29.43
CA GLU A 521 17.94 -6.28 -29.01
C GLU A 521 18.72 -5.12 -28.39
N LYS A 522 18.49 -3.91 -28.90
CA LYS A 522 19.21 -2.71 -28.46
C LYS A 522 18.91 -2.33 -27.00
N THR A 523 17.73 -2.67 -26.49
CA THR A 523 17.31 -2.38 -25.10
C THR A 523 18.28 -2.97 -24.07
N PHE A 524 18.84 -4.15 -24.33
CA PHE A 524 19.83 -4.77 -23.45
C PHE A 524 21.19 -4.07 -23.47
N SER A 525 21.54 -3.36 -24.56
CA SER A 525 22.72 -2.49 -24.56
C SER A 525 22.52 -1.28 -23.64
N SER A 526 21.31 -0.68 -23.65
CA SER A 526 20.96 0.40 -22.72
C SER A 526 20.92 -0.08 -21.27
N LEU A 527 20.36 -1.27 -21.02
CA LEU A 527 20.38 -1.89 -19.70
C LEU A 527 21.83 -2.13 -19.25
N MET A 528 22.69 -2.67 -20.12
CA MET A 528 24.10 -2.88 -19.80
C MET A 528 24.79 -1.57 -19.43
N GLU A 529 24.58 -0.50 -20.19
CA GLU A 529 25.15 0.83 -19.88
C GLU A 529 24.72 1.34 -18.50
N LEU A 530 23.46 1.10 -18.11
CA LEU A 530 22.98 1.42 -16.78
C LEU A 530 23.70 0.59 -15.72
N LEU A 531 23.74 -0.74 -15.86
CA LEU A 531 24.39 -1.65 -14.90
C LEU A 531 25.86 -1.27 -14.66
N LEU A 532 26.58 -0.90 -15.73
CA LEU A 532 27.97 -0.44 -15.65
C LEU A 532 28.13 0.79 -14.75
N LYS A 533 27.16 1.71 -14.77
CA LYS A 533 27.18 2.94 -13.94
C LYS A 533 26.62 2.69 -12.54
N SER A 534 25.68 1.76 -12.39
CA SER A 534 24.97 1.49 -11.14
C SER A 534 25.85 0.83 -10.07
N LEU A 535 26.62 -0.21 -10.42
CA LEU A 535 27.38 -0.97 -9.43
C LEU A 535 28.42 -0.12 -8.67
N PRO A 536 29.25 0.73 -9.33
CA PRO A 536 30.19 1.61 -8.63
C PRO A 536 29.50 2.59 -7.67
N LEU A 537 28.25 2.97 -7.94
CA LEU A 537 27.45 3.86 -7.08
C LEU A 537 26.84 3.11 -5.89
N LEU A 538 26.41 1.86 -6.06
CA LEU A 538 25.81 1.06 -4.98
C LEU A 538 26.84 0.53 -4.00
N LEU A 539 27.99 0.05 -4.49
CA LEU A 539 28.93 -0.70 -3.63
C LEU A 539 29.39 0.06 -2.37
N PRO A 540 29.61 1.40 -2.38
CA PRO A 540 29.90 2.14 -1.15
C PRO A 540 28.73 2.21 -0.14
N GLN A 541 27.51 1.93 -0.58
CA GLN A 541 26.26 2.03 0.19
C GLN A 541 25.89 0.64 0.72
N LYS A 542 26.33 0.35 1.95
CA LYS A 542 26.20 -0.99 2.57
C LYS A 542 24.75 -1.47 2.70
N ASP A 543 23.80 -0.55 2.76
CA ASP A 543 22.37 -0.88 2.91
C ASP A 543 21.76 -1.51 1.64
N HIS A 544 22.44 -1.43 0.49
CA HIS A 544 21.97 -1.96 -0.79
C HIS A 544 22.79 -3.17 -1.29
N LEU A 545 23.39 -3.93 -0.37
CA LEU A 545 24.30 -5.03 -0.74
C LEU A 545 23.64 -6.11 -1.59
N VAL A 546 22.38 -6.44 -1.32
CA VAL A 546 21.61 -7.43 -2.10
C VAL A 546 21.36 -6.95 -3.54
N LEU A 547 20.99 -5.68 -3.71
CA LEU A 547 20.86 -5.10 -5.05
C LEU A 547 22.21 -5.01 -5.77
N ALA A 548 23.29 -4.68 -5.05
CA ALA A 548 24.65 -4.67 -5.61
C ALA A 548 25.06 -6.06 -6.11
N ALA A 549 24.74 -7.12 -5.37
CA ALA A 549 24.97 -8.51 -5.79
C ALA A 549 24.21 -8.84 -7.08
N ASN A 550 22.92 -8.49 -7.13
CA ASN A 550 22.08 -8.69 -8.31
C ASN A 550 22.66 -7.98 -9.55
N ILE A 551 23.02 -6.69 -9.43
CA ILE A 551 23.58 -5.90 -10.53
C ILE A 551 24.96 -6.41 -10.96
N ALA A 552 25.82 -6.77 -10.01
CA ALA A 552 27.16 -7.31 -10.32
C ALA A 552 27.04 -8.61 -11.11
N THR A 553 26.24 -9.55 -10.63
CA THR A 553 26.06 -10.86 -11.26
C THR A 553 25.39 -10.74 -12.63
N LEU A 554 24.30 -9.96 -12.74
CA LEU A 554 23.65 -9.71 -14.02
C LEU A 554 24.60 -9.04 -15.02
N GLY A 555 25.32 -8.00 -14.61
CA GLY A 555 26.24 -7.28 -15.48
C GLY A 555 27.39 -8.16 -15.98
N LEU A 556 27.99 -9.00 -15.12
CA LEU A 556 29.02 -9.95 -15.53
C LEU A 556 28.46 -11.02 -16.49
N MET A 557 27.27 -11.55 -16.22
CA MET A 557 26.62 -12.53 -17.08
C MET A 557 26.27 -11.95 -18.47
N MET A 558 25.74 -10.72 -18.52
CA MET A 558 25.48 -10.00 -19.76
C MET A 558 26.75 -9.64 -20.51
N ALA A 559 27.83 -9.26 -19.80
CA ALA A 559 29.11 -8.91 -20.42
C ALA A 559 29.67 -10.04 -21.28
N ARG A 560 29.48 -11.30 -20.87
CA ARG A 560 29.90 -12.48 -21.66
C ARG A 560 29.20 -12.57 -23.01
N ILE A 561 27.93 -12.17 -23.08
CA ILE A 561 27.14 -12.19 -24.32
C ILE A 561 27.44 -10.97 -25.18
N LEU A 562 27.61 -9.81 -24.54
CA LEU A 562 27.79 -8.51 -25.16
C LEU A 562 29.26 -8.10 -25.33
N ALA A 563 30.22 -9.02 -25.21
CA ALA A 563 31.65 -8.72 -25.23
C ALA A 563 32.11 -7.91 -26.46
N ASN A 564 31.49 -8.15 -27.62
CA ASN A 564 31.79 -7.44 -28.87
C ASN A 564 30.97 -6.15 -29.07
N SER A 565 30.17 -5.73 -28.09
CA SER A 565 29.36 -4.51 -28.18
C SER A 565 30.16 -3.26 -27.84
N ALA A 566 29.81 -2.14 -28.47
CA ALA A 566 30.48 -0.85 -28.24
C ALA A 566 30.39 -0.36 -26.77
N VAL A 567 29.35 -0.78 -26.02
CA VAL A 567 29.15 -0.39 -24.62
C VAL A 567 30.29 -0.90 -23.72
N LEU A 568 30.87 -2.06 -24.07
CA LEU A 568 31.89 -2.75 -23.29
C LEU A 568 33.32 -2.58 -23.83
N GLN A 569 33.48 -2.00 -25.02
CA GLN A 569 34.81 -1.76 -25.58
C GLN A 569 35.48 -0.54 -24.95
N GLU A 570 36.37 -0.80 -23.98
CA GLU A 570 37.33 0.12 -23.37
C GLU A 570 36.76 1.43 -22.78
N THR A 571 35.46 1.48 -22.51
CA THR A 571 34.82 2.62 -21.83
C THR A 571 35.31 2.71 -20.38
N GLN A 572 35.38 3.94 -19.84
CA GLN A 572 35.72 4.14 -18.43
C GLN A 572 34.70 3.45 -17.51
N SER A 573 33.41 3.50 -17.87
CA SER A 573 32.33 2.82 -17.13
C SER A 573 32.50 1.30 -17.08
N ALA A 574 32.99 0.66 -18.15
CA ALA A 574 33.30 -0.77 -18.12
C ALA A 574 34.44 -1.08 -17.14
N LYS A 575 35.52 -0.29 -17.15
CA LYS A 575 36.64 -0.45 -16.21
C LYS A 575 36.20 -0.26 -14.75
N ASP A 576 35.40 0.78 -14.49
CA ASP A 576 34.87 1.08 -13.16
C ASP A 576 33.95 -0.03 -12.66
N PHE A 577 33.08 -0.56 -13.53
CA PHE A 577 32.22 -1.69 -13.23
C PHE A 577 33.01 -2.95 -12.88
N PHE A 578 33.95 -3.37 -13.73
CA PHE A 578 34.76 -4.58 -13.46
C PHE A 578 35.59 -4.41 -12.18
N GLY A 579 36.14 -3.22 -11.93
CA GLY A 579 36.82 -2.90 -10.68
C GLY A 579 35.90 -2.92 -9.45
N ALA A 580 34.63 -2.52 -9.59
CA ALA A 580 33.63 -2.62 -8.53
C ALA A 580 33.18 -4.07 -8.31
N ALA A 581 32.95 -4.84 -9.38
CA ALA A 581 32.60 -6.25 -9.31
C ALA A 581 33.72 -7.09 -8.65
N LEU A 582 34.98 -6.83 -9.01
CA LEU A 582 36.14 -7.46 -8.36
C LEU A 582 36.20 -7.14 -6.86
N ARG A 583 35.97 -5.88 -6.46
CA ARG A 583 35.91 -5.49 -5.04
C ARG A 583 34.76 -6.16 -4.31
N PHE A 584 33.57 -6.20 -4.92
CA PHE A 584 32.42 -6.89 -4.36
C PHE A 584 32.69 -8.38 -4.14
N LEU A 585 33.28 -9.06 -5.12
CA LEU A 585 33.52 -10.50 -5.03
C LEU A 585 34.67 -10.83 -4.06
N SER A 586 35.75 -10.05 -4.07
CA SER A 586 36.94 -10.29 -3.24
C SER A 586 36.74 -10.05 -1.74
N GLN A 587 35.79 -9.21 -1.34
CA GLN A 587 35.60 -8.80 0.06
C GLN A 587 34.60 -9.66 0.85
N ALA A 588 33.98 -10.67 0.21
CA ALA A 588 32.92 -11.47 0.84
C ALA A 588 33.43 -12.39 1.96
N HIS A 589 34.70 -12.81 1.94
CA HIS A 589 35.26 -13.77 2.89
C HIS A 589 36.49 -13.21 3.61
N THR A 590 36.68 -13.60 4.87
CA THR A 590 37.82 -13.23 5.70
C THR A 590 38.19 -14.36 6.66
N ALA A 591 39.44 -14.38 7.13
CA ALA A 591 39.87 -15.28 8.18
C ALA A 591 39.39 -14.77 9.56
N GLN A 592 38.66 -15.59 10.31
CA GLN A 592 38.20 -15.30 11.68
C GLN A 592 38.64 -16.38 12.66
N ALA A 593 38.71 -16.07 13.95
CA ALA A 593 39.05 -17.06 14.98
C ALA A 593 37.94 -18.11 15.08
N ASP A 594 38.32 -19.39 15.02
CA ASP A 594 37.41 -20.51 15.20
C ASP A 594 37.10 -20.69 16.70
N PRO A 595 35.84 -20.66 17.16
CA PRO A 595 35.48 -20.88 18.56
C PRO A 595 35.93 -22.24 19.12
N GLY A 596 36.26 -23.22 18.26
CA GLY A 596 36.67 -24.59 18.63
C GLY A 596 38.14 -24.94 18.40
N SER A 597 38.98 -24.02 17.91
CA SER A 597 40.37 -24.29 17.53
C SER A 597 41.28 -23.09 17.80
N GLU A 598 42.58 -23.31 18.01
CA GLU A 598 43.58 -22.21 18.08
C GLU A 598 43.87 -21.58 16.69
N GLY A 599 43.28 -22.11 15.62
CA GLY A 599 43.45 -21.65 14.24
C GLY A 599 42.41 -20.61 13.77
N LEU A 600 42.67 -20.01 12.61
CA LEU A 600 41.70 -19.19 11.90
C LEU A 600 40.89 -20.07 10.94
N ALA A 601 39.59 -19.81 10.85
CA ALA A 601 38.67 -20.43 9.90
C ALA A 601 38.22 -19.41 8.83
N ALA A 602 37.85 -19.92 7.65
CA ALA A 602 37.17 -19.12 6.65
C ALA A 602 35.76 -18.77 7.13
N ALA A 603 35.42 -17.48 7.05
CA ALA A 603 34.11 -16.98 7.43
C ALA A 603 33.67 -15.86 6.48
N VAL A 604 32.36 -15.65 6.41
CA VAL A 604 31.78 -14.50 5.72
C VAL A 604 32.21 -13.22 6.42
N SER A 605 32.60 -12.21 5.65
CA SER A 605 33.07 -10.96 6.22
C SER A 605 31.95 -10.22 6.96
N PRO A 606 32.26 -9.45 8.02
CA PRO A 606 31.23 -8.76 8.80
C PRO A 606 30.37 -7.80 7.98
N ALA A 607 30.89 -7.29 6.86
CA ALA A 607 30.15 -6.41 5.96
C ALA A 607 29.06 -7.14 5.14
N TYR A 608 29.16 -8.48 5.01
CA TYR A 608 28.26 -9.31 4.23
C TYR A 608 27.36 -10.18 5.12
N ALA A 609 27.77 -10.41 6.37
CA ALA A 609 27.14 -11.36 7.28
C ALA A 609 25.62 -11.21 7.41
N SER A 610 25.10 -9.97 7.49
CA SER A 610 23.66 -9.72 7.66
C SER A 610 22.82 -10.00 6.41
N ALA A 611 23.42 -9.97 5.22
CA ALA A 611 22.73 -10.16 3.94
C ALA A 611 23.21 -11.40 3.18
N TRP A 612 24.08 -12.22 3.79
CA TRP A 612 24.73 -13.34 3.10
C TRP A 612 23.74 -14.40 2.62
N ALA A 613 22.67 -14.65 3.38
CA ALA A 613 21.63 -15.60 2.98
C ALA A 613 21.03 -15.24 1.60
N ASP A 614 20.84 -13.96 1.33
CA ASP A 614 20.28 -13.45 0.07
C ASP A 614 21.35 -13.24 -1.02
N VAL A 615 22.62 -13.12 -0.64
CA VAL A 615 23.74 -12.81 -1.55
C VAL A 615 24.50 -14.06 -2.01
N ARG A 616 24.54 -15.13 -1.21
CA ARG A 616 25.42 -16.31 -1.41
C ARG A 616 25.35 -16.88 -2.82
N GLU A 617 24.16 -17.23 -3.30
CA GLU A 617 23.98 -17.84 -4.63
C GLU A 617 24.39 -16.88 -5.75
N LEU A 618 24.03 -15.60 -5.62
CA LEU A 618 24.43 -14.56 -6.57
C LEU A 618 25.95 -14.37 -6.59
N TRP A 619 26.62 -14.48 -5.45
CA TRP A 619 28.07 -14.37 -5.34
C TRP A 619 28.78 -15.51 -6.07
N PHE A 620 28.33 -16.75 -5.89
CA PHE A 620 28.89 -17.91 -6.60
C PHE A 620 28.69 -17.80 -8.11
N LEU A 621 27.48 -17.45 -8.55
CA LEU A 621 27.20 -17.19 -9.96
C LEU A 621 28.06 -16.03 -10.51
N GLY A 622 28.27 -14.99 -9.70
CA GLY A 622 29.12 -13.84 -10.01
C GLY A 622 30.59 -14.24 -10.19
N MET A 623 31.14 -15.10 -9.32
CA MET A 623 32.50 -15.65 -9.46
C MET A 623 32.67 -16.44 -10.75
N GLN A 624 31.70 -17.31 -11.07
CA GLN A 624 31.70 -18.06 -12.33
C GLN A 624 31.60 -17.13 -13.55
N ALA A 625 30.74 -16.12 -13.48
CA ALA A 625 30.58 -15.14 -14.55
C ALA A 625 31.86 -14.30 -14.75
N LEU A 626 32.53 -13.90 -13.66
CA LEU A 626 33.82 -13.22 -13.69
C LEU A 626 34.89 -14.07 -14.37
N ALA A 627 35.02 -15.36 -14.00
CA ALA A 627 35.96 -16.28 -14.65
C ALA A 627 35.72 -16.32 -16.17
N GLY A 628 34.45 -16.43 -16.60
CA GLY A 628 34.08 -16.40 -18.01
C GLY A 628 34.31 -15.06 -18.72
N CYS A 629 34.44 -13.95 -17.98
CA CYS A 629 34.78 -12.64 -18.54
C CYS A 629 36.29 -12.47 -18.77
N VAL A 630 37.15 -13.13 -17.97
CA VAL A 630 38.61 -12.98 -18.04
C VAL A 630 39.18 -13.14 -19.46
N PRO A 631 38.87 -14.21 -20.22
CA PRO A 631 39.41 -14.36 -21.58
C PRO A 631 38.81 -13.38 -22.60
N LEU A 632 37.66 -12.78 -22.29
CA LEU A 632 36.94 -11.88 -23.20
C LEU A 632 37.41 -10.43 -23.08
N PHE A 633 37.94 -10.03 -21.92
CA PHE A 633 38.29 -8.65 -21.62
C PHE A 633 39.75 -8.54 -21.15
N PRO A 634 40.68 -8.13 -22.03
CA PRO A 634 42.10 -8.02 -21.71
C PRO A 634 42.44 -7.07 -20.53
N CYS A 635 41.55 -6.13 -20.21
CA CYS A 635 41.73 -5.23 -19.08
C CYS A 635 41.48 -5.89 -17.70
N LEU A 636 40.73 -7.01 -17.62
CA LEU A 636 40.39 -7.67 -16.36
C LEU A 636 41.63 -8.25 -15.65
N PRO A 637 42.51 -9.02 -16.31
CA PRO A 637 43.73 -9.50 -15.66
C PRO A 637 44.57 -8.36 -15.07
N GLN A 638 44.70 -7.24 -15.79
CA GLN A 638 45.42 -6.08 -15.29
C GLN A 638 44.70 -5.44 -14.07
N ALA A 639 43.38 -5.34 -14.11
CA ALA A 639 42.59 -4.82 -13.00
C ALA A 639 42.71 -5.71 -11.74
N VAL A 640 42.76 -7.04 -11.90
CA VAL A 640 42.99 -7.99 -10.80
C VAL A 640 44.35 -7.76 -10.12
N LEU A 641 45.41 -7.57 -10.92
CA LEU A 641 46.74 -7.27 -10.40
C LEU A 641 46.77 -5.93 -9.67
N GLN A 642 46.15 -4.89 -10.24
CA GLN A 642 46.07 -3.57 -9.61
C GLN A 642 45.27 -3.58 -8.30
N ALA A 643 44.22 -4.40 -8.24
CA ALA A 643 43.40 -4.58 -7.05
C ALA A 643 44.07 -5.42 -5.95
N ARG A 644 45.25 -6.01 -6.22
CA ARG A 644 45.98 -6.88 -5.28
C ARG A 644 45.15 -8.05 -4.76
N TRP A 645 44.20 -8.52 -5.58
CA TRP A 645 43.30 -9.58 -5.15
C TRP A 645 44.04 -10.91 -4.99
N LEU A 646 45.00 -11.23 -5.87
CA LEU A 646 45.83 -12.44 -5.78
C LEU A 646 46.67 -12.47 -4.48
N GLU A 647 47.26 -11.33 -4.10
CA GLU A 647 47.98 -11.16 -2.84
C GLU A 647 47.06 -11.42 -1.65
N SER A 648 45.89 -10.76 -1.63
CA SER A 648 44.90 -10.89 -0.54
C SER A 648 44.33 -12.31 -0.43
N LEU A 649 44.08 -12.97 -1.56
CA LEU A 649 43.60 -14.36 -1.60
C LEU A 649 44.67 -15.33 -1.10
N SER A 650 45.95 -15.11 -1.46
CA SER A 650 47.06 -15.90 -0.93
C SER A 650 47.19 -15.75 0.58
N GLU A 651 47.12 -14.52 1.11
CA GLU A 651 47.14 -14.27 2.56
C GLU A 651 45.97 -14.96 3.26
N PHE A 652 44.78 -14.91 2.68
CA PHE A 652 43.59 -15.59 3.19
C PHE A 652 43.80 -17.11 3.25
N LEU A 653 44.16 -17.74 2.12
CA LEU A 653 44.35 -19.20 2.02
C LEU A 653 45.53 -19.70 2.87
N THR A 654 46.53 -18.87 3.16
CA THR A 654 47.65 -19.24 4.04
C THR A 654 47.24 -19.23 5.51
N ARG A 655 46.29 -18.37 5.88
CA ARG A 655 45.89 -18.15 7.29
C ARG A 655 44.81 -19.11 7.77
N VAL A 656 43.92 -19.56 6.89
CA VAL A 656 42.78 -20.40 7.27
C VAL A 656 43.14 -21.89 7.23
N ALA A 657 42.54 -22.67 8.11
CA ALA A 657 42.69 -24.13 8.07
C ALA A 657 41.99 -24.71 6.82
N PRO A 658 42.61 -25.64 6.05
CA PRO A 658 41.99 -26.20 4.85
C PRO A 658 40.62 -26.83 5.07
N ALA A 659 40.42 -27.49 6.23
CA ALA A 659 39.15 -28.09 6.61
C ALA A 659 38.02 -27.07 6.86
N SER A 660 38.35 -25.79 7.02
CA SER A 660 37.38 -24.72 7.25
C SER A 660 36.86 -24.08 5.96
N VAL A 661 37.47 -24.37 4.81
CA VAL A 661 37.05 -23.83 3.51
C VAL A 661 36.19 -24.88 2.82
N ASP A 662 34.94 -24.53 2.53
CA ASP A 662 34.05 -25.44 1.83
C ASP A 662 34.46 -25.65 0.36
N PHE A 663 33.97 -26.75 -0.21
CA PHE A 663 34.31 -27.14 -1.57
C PHE A 663 33.79 -26.15 -2.63
N GLU A 664 32.63 -25.53 -2.39
CA GLU A 664 32.03 -24.56 -3.31
C GLU A 664 32.90 -23.31 -3.45
N LEU A 665 33.44 -22.81 -2.33
CA LEU A 665 34.32 -21.67 -2.26
C LEU A 665 35.67 -21.96 -2.93
N ILE A 666 36.23 -23.16 -2.73
CA ILE A 666 37.43 -23.62 -3.43
C ILE A 666 37.20 -23.66 -4.94
N ALA A 667 36.08 -24.24 -5.38
CA ALA A 667 35.73 -24.33 -6.79
C ALA A 667 35.56 -22.94 -7.44
N ALA A 668 34.93 -22.00 -6.72
CA ALA A 668 34.76 -20.62 -7.17
C ALA A 668 36.10 -19.90 -7.36
N PHE A 669 37.01 -19.99 -6.38
CA PHE A 669 38.36 -19.42 -6.51
C PHE A 669 39.16 -20.07 -7.63
N GLN A 670 39.17 -21.40 -7.70
CA GLN A 670 39.88 -22.15 -8.73
C GLN A 670 39.44 -21.70 -10.13
N GLY A 671 38.13 -21.57 -10.36
CA GLY A 671 37.60 -21.19 -11.68
C GLY A 671 38.18 -19.88 -12.20
N VAL A 672 38.26 -18.86 -11.34
CA VAL A 672 38.80 -17.55 -11.74
C VAL A 672 40.32 -17.61 -11.89
N LEU A 673 41.02 -18.29 -10.97
CA LEU A 673 42.48 -18.40 -10.98
C LEU A 673 43.03 -19.11 -12.22
N VAL A 674 42.35 -20.18 -12.65
CA VAL A 674 42.69 -20.91 -13.88
C VAL A 674 42.58 -19.99 -15.10
N GLU A 675 41.47 -19.26 -15.24
CA GLU A 675 41.28 -18.37 -16.38
C GLU A 675 42.26 -17.19 -16.36
N LEU A 676 42.60 -16.65 -15.18
CA LEU A 676 43.64 -15.62 -15.04
C LEU A 676 45.03 -16.13 -15.44
N ALA A 677 45.40 -17.33 -15.01
CA ALA A 677 46.69 -17.94 -15.35
C ALA A 677 46.82 -18.20 -16.86
N ARG A 678 45.72 -18.61 -17.52
CA ARG A 678 45.68 -18.83 -18.97
C ARG A 678 45.71 -17.52 -19.77
N ALA A 679 44.94 -16.53 -19.35
CA ALA A 679 44.74 -15.31 -20.11
C ALA A 679 45.88 -14.29 -19.96
N SER A 680 46.71 -14.38 -18.92
CA SER A 680 47.71 -13.36 -18.59
C SER A 680 48.96 -13.96 -17.92
N GLN A 681 50.09 -13.87 -18.62
CA GLN A 681 51.39 -14.29 -18.06
C GLN A 681 51.74 -13.55 -16.76
N PRO A 682 51.56 -12.21 -16.64
CA PRO A 682 51.77 -11.53 -15.36
C PRO A 682 50.90 -12.06 -14.21
N CYS A 683 49.66 -12.48 -14.49
CA CYS A 683 48.81 -13.10 -13.47
C CYS A 683 49.31 -14.48 -13.08
N ARG A 684 49.74 -15.28 -14.06
CA ARG A 684 50.35 -16.60 -13.82
C ARG A 684 51.60 -16.49 -12.95
N ASP A 685 52.48 -15.55 -13.27
CA ASP A 685 53.71 -15.30 -12.51
C ASP A 685 53.39 -14.82 -11.08
N ALA A 686 52.38 -13.94 -10.92
CA ALA A 686 51.91 -13.52 -9.61
C ALA A 686 51.37 -14.71 -8.79
N ILE A 687 50.51 -15.56 -9.37
CA ILE A 687 50.00 -16.77 -8.71
C ILE A 687 51.17 -17.66 -8.23
N LEU A 688 52.17 -17.90 -9.09
CA LEU A 688 53.34 -18.71 -8.74
C LEU A 688 54.19 -18.07 -7.62
N SER A 689 54.41 -16.75 -7.69
CA SER A 689 55.16 -16.01 -6.67
C SER A 689 54.51 -16.02 -5.27
N HIS A 690 53.21 -16.26 -5.23
CA HIS A 690 52.41 -16.38 -4.01
C HIS A 690 52.10 -17.85 -3.64
N HIS A 691 53.04 -18.75 -3.93
CA HIS A 691 52.96 -20.19 -3.62
C HIS A 691 51.77 -20.91 -4.28
N GLY A 692 51.36 -20.44 -5.47
CA GLY A 692 50.28 -20.96 -6.31
C GLY A 692 50.05 -22.46 -6.28
N GLY A 693 51.11 -23.21 -6.62
CA GLY A 693 51.05 -24.67 -6.69
C GLY A 693 50.89 -25.35 -5.33
N GLU A 694 51.43 -24.76 -4.26
CA GLU A 694 51.36 -25.35 -2.92
C GLU A 694 49.94 -25.30 -2.36
N TRP A 695 49.27 -24.14 -2.45
CA TRP A 695 47.88 -24.06 -2.01
C TRP A 695 46.92 -24.71 -3.01
N ALA A 696 47.22 -24.74 -4.31
CA ALA A 696 46.43 -25.52 -5.26
C ALA A 696 46.40 -27.01 -4.86
N ASN A 697 47.54 -27.58 -4.45
CA ASN A 697 47.59 -28.94 -3.94
C ASN A 697 46.87 -29.08 -2.58
N LEU A 698 47.17 -28.18 -1.62
CA LEU A 698 46.62 -28.22 -0.25
C LEU A 698 45.09 -28.16 -0.20
N TYR A 699 44.48 -27.34 -1.06
CA TYR A 699 43.03 -27.16 -1.15
C TYR A 699 42.37 -28.04 -2.21
N GLY A 700 43.13 -28.92 -2.89
CA GLY A 700 42.57 -29.82 -3.90
C GLY A 700 42.12 -29.14 -5.19
N MET A 701 42.74 -28.03 -5.57
CA MET A 701 42.49 -27.30 -6.82
C MET A 701 43.23 -27.93 -8.01
N ALA A 702 42.83 -29.15 -8.39
CA ALA A 702 43.49 -29.94 -9.44
C ALA A 702 43.60 -29.23 -10.80
N ALA A 703 42.57 -28.45 -11.21
CA ALA A 703 42.58 -27.78 -12.51
C ALA A 703 43.61 -26.64 -12.55
N LEU A 704 43.84 -25.98 -11.40
CA LEU A 704 44.87 -24.96 -11.30
C LEU A 704 46.27 -25.57 -11.23
N GLU A 705 46.45 -26.66 -10.49
CA GLU A 705 47.74 -27.38 -10.45
C GLU A 705 48.18 -27.84 -11.85
N GLN A 706 47.24 -28.38 -12.64
CA GLN A 706 47.48 -28.70 -14.04
C GLN A 706 47.83 -27.45 -14.86
N CYS A 707 47.02 -26.38 -14.76
CA CYS A 707 47.24 -25.15 -15.51
C CYS A 707 48.61 -24.49 -15.23
N LEU A 708 49.10 -24.57 -13.98
CA LEU A 708 50.37 -23.98 -13.59
C LEU A 708 51.57 -24.84 -14.01
N SER A 709 51.39 -26.16 -14.19
CA SER A 709 52.44 -27.09 -14.60
C SER A 709 52.62 -27.23 -16.11
N GLU A 710 51.61 -26.89 -16.91
CA GLU A 710 51.68 -26.85 -18.38
C GLU A 710 52.57 -25.66 -18.84
N GLN A 711 53.78 -25.94 -19.32
CA GLN A 711 54.76 -24.94 -19.77
C GLN A 711 54.28 -24.12 -20.97
#